data_AF-A0A8H6A744-F1
#
_entry.id   AF-A0A8H6A744-F1
#
_cell.length_a   1.000
_cell.length_b   1.000
_cell.length_c   1.000
_cell.angle_alpha   90.00
_cell.angle_beta   90.00
_cell.angle_gamma   90.00
#
_symmetry.space_group_name_H-M   'P 1'
#
loop_
_entity.id
_entity.type
_entity.pdbx_description
1 polymer ?
#
loop_
_entity_poly.entity_id
_entity_poly.type
_entity_poly.pdbx_seq_one_letter_code
_entity_poly.pdbx_strand_id
1 'polypeptide(L)'
;MSTKGYFSKQPGIRRTSTEPVPKTKRRISVAVEEPSPRQSKDENPDLRGKDQSQQEDTVVIAVMGVTGSGKSSLISLLADQPVGIGHNLQSHTTHIDMFSFTHPEKKNTVILLDTPGFDDTDRSDTEILKEISCFLAMIHEKRWRLVGVVYLHRITDPRLGGSAMKNLHMFEKLCGTRSFAGVVLVTTMWEDLGPTEADQAIGHRRQTELENEFWKTIIAEGGNVMEHDGSAESASTIVSSLVKRNEEVVLHIVHELVDERKTLDETDAGQYVQAELLKIKKKYDREIADLQESMEEAMEARDEATARAIKREKEAAKAKVAQKARESKGLKVSMSQLVQEKMAEYHARATEPDHHDAFSGRIADLFEELKSEVQEMKHQQQLQQQMLTQLSQTQTKEQRVIETVEQPEGGQEKEENKSGVSSRFIFTKDPENVKAILAGQFADYGKGGSFHRDWKEILGDSIFVTDGEFLFNFILSQKEFRRNLKTMDDFIQPYIDRALSLSTAELDQKISKKDTFLDSLARFTRDSQVLRDQLVAILLAGRDTTAGTLSFCIFELSRNPAMVAKLRCEIKSHLGLGPQGRKPTYNDLKDMKYLIAILNETTRLCPVVPFNVCQALRDITLPRGGGPDGPSPIGIRADTRILYSTMLMRRNPENYDPPGSSNYFDPERFHPECWLSGWQPKP
;
A
#
# COMPACT_ATOMS: atom_id res chain seq x y z
N MET A 1 -26.97 -19.31 46.90
CA MET A 1 -27.05 -18.58 48.19
C MET A 1 -27.50 -17.14 47.91
N SER A 2 -28.65 -16.80 48.47
CA SER A 2 -29.29 -15.48 48.70
C SER A 2 -28.92 -14.23 47.89
N THR A 3 -29.95 -13.72 47.21
CA THR A 3 -30.28 -12.32 46.86
C THR A 3 -30.26 -11.31 48.01
N LYS A 4 -30.03 -10.02 47.70
CA LYS A 4 -30.57 -8.74 48.26
C LYS A 4 -29.75 -7.59 47.64
N GLY A 5 -30.24 -6.55 46.94
CA GLY A 5 -31.46 -5.76 47.08
C GLY A 5 -31.15 -4.48 47.88
N TYR A 6 -31.32 -3.28 47.31
CA TYR A 6 -32.04 -2.13 47.90
C TYR A 6 -31.85 -0.82 47.10
N PHE A 7 -32.93 -0.39 46.44
CA PHE A 7 -33.29 1.02 46.26
C PHE A 7 -33.65 1.64 47.62
N SER A 8 -33.39 2.93 47.85
CA SER A 8 -34.45 3.92 48.16
C SER A 8 -33.95 5.31 48.64
N LYS A 9 -34.80 6.30 48.36
CA LYS A 9 -35.02 7.62 49.00
C LYS A 9 -34.35 8.88 48.42
N GLN A 10 -35.15 9.64 47.68
CA GLN A 10 -35.23 11.12 47.83
C GLN A 10 -35.99 11.48 49.12
N PRO A 11 -35.90 12.73 49.63
CA PRO A 11 -36.88 13.79 49.24
C PRO A 11 -36.34 15.24 49.18
N GLY A 12 -36.97 16.07 48.30
CA GLY A 12 -37.27 17.51 48.44
C GLY A 12 -36.09 18.51 48.42
N ILE A 13 -36.09 19.60 47.64
CA ILE A 13 -36.91 20.81 47.83
C ILE A 13 -36.93 21.67 46.53
N ARG A 14 -37.96 22.52 46.45
CA ARG A 14 -38.58 23.24 45.33
C ARG A 14 -37.78 24.31 44.57
N ARG A 15 -38.29 24.52 43.34
CA ARG A 15 -38.19 25.63 42.35
C ARG A 15 -38.42 27.04 42.93
N THR A 16 -37.86 28.07 42.25
CA THR A 16 -38.55 29.18 41.51
C THR A 16 -37.52 30.14 40.89
N SER A 17 -37.53 30.33 39.55
CA SER A 17 -37.83 31.58 38.78
C SER A 17 -36.73 32.67 38.87
N THR A 18 -36.33 33.46 37.86
CA THR A 18 -37.00 34.12 36.71
C THR A 18 -35.89 34.77 35.84
N GLU A 19 -36.13 34.95 34.53
CA GLU A 19 -35.29 35.71 33.56
C GLU A 19 -35.31 37.26 33.79
N PRO A 20 -34.83 38.17 32.88
CA PRO A 20 -33.48 38.41 32.31
C PRO A 20 -33.02 39.93 32.24
N VAL A 21 -31.77 40.17 31.74
CA VAL A 21 -31.12 41.41 31.15
C VAL A 21 -30.86 42.61 32.12
N PRO A 22 -29.92 43.59 31.93
CA PRO A 22 -29.10 43.94 30.74
C PRO A 22 -27.61 44.33 30.99
N LYS A 23 -26.81 44.43 29.90
CA LYS A 23 -25.55 45.21 29.91
C LYS A 23 -25.50 46.20 28.74
N THR A 24 -25.40 47.48 29.10
CA THR A 24 -25.33 48.64 28.21
C THR A 24 -23.87 49.08 27.96
N LYS A 25 -23.66 49.67 26.77
CA LYS A 25 -22.40 50.15 26.16
C LYS A 25 -21.88 51.47 26.73
N ARG A 26 -20.55 51.71 26.64
CA ARG A 26 -19.84 52.75 25.81
C ARG A 26 -18.35 52.84 26.25
N ARG A 27 -17.39 52.52 25.35
CA ARG A 27 -16.48 53.39 24.53
C ARG A 27 -15.55 54.30 25.36
N ILE A 28 -14.22 54.24 25.19
CA ILE A 28 -13.42 55.04 24.21
C ILE A 28 -12.14 54.28 23.76
N SER A 29 -11.70 54.62 22.55
CA SER A 29 -10.66 54.12 21.62
C SER A 29 -9.19 54.46 21.93
N VAL A 30 -8.26 53.61 21.45
CA VAL A 30 -6.98 54.00 20.77
C VAL A 30 -6.66 52.94 19.69
N ALA A 31 -6.12 53.39 18.55
CA ALA A 31 -6.00 52.73 17.25
C ALA A 31 -4.77 51.81 17.09
N VAL A 32 -4.89 50.79 16.23
CA VAL A 32 -3.79 50.18 15.46
C VAL A 32 -4.35 49.81 14.07
N GLU A 33 -3.63 50.20 13.03
CA GLU A 33 -3.98 50.13 11.60
C GLU A 33 -3.97 48.70 11.04
N GLU A 34 -4.97 48.37 10.20
CA GLU A 34 -4.98 47.18 9.34
C GLU A 34 -4.26 47.47 8.01
N PRO A 35 -3.47 46.55 7.43
CA PRO A 35 -2.85 46.78 6.13
C PRO A 35 -3.86 46.54 5.00
N SER A 36 -4.05 47.58 4.19
CA SER A 36 -4.86 47.61 2.97
C SER A 36 -4.10 47.00 1.77
N PRO A 37 -4.79 46.62 0.68
CA PRO A 37 -4.20 45.86 -0.43
C PRO A 37 -3.32 46.76 -1.32
N ARG A 38 -2.11 46.29 -1.66
CA ARG A 38 -1.18 47.05 -2.51
C ARG A 38 -1.58 46.94 -3.99
N GLN A 39 -1.95 48.08 -4.58
CA GLN A 39 -1.91 48.33 -6.01
C GLN A 39 -0.48 48.68 -6.47
N SER A 40 -0.24 48.37 -7.74
CA SER A 40 0.96 48.53 -8.58
C SER A 40 1.59 49.93 -8.65
N LYS A 41 2.92 50.00 -8.76
CA LYS A 41 3.68 50.49 -9.95
C LYS A 41 5.17 50.66 -9.59
N ASP A 42 6.04 49.95 -10.30
CA ASP A 42 7.13 50.57 -11.07
C ASP A 42 7.63 49.57 -12.12
N GLU A 43 7.55 50.00 -13.37
CA GLU A 43 7.98 49.31 -14.58
C GLU A 43 9.49 49.52 -14.76
N ASN A 44 10.21 48.46 -15.15
CA ASN A 44 11.30 48.64 -16.10
C ASN A 44 10.89 47.93 -17.39
N PRO A 45 10.70 48.66 -18.50
CA PRO A 45 10.06 48.16 -19.71
C PRO A 45 11.12 47.73 -20.72
N ASP A 46 11.47 46.45 -20.76
CA ASP A 46 11.97 45.86 -22.00
C ASP A 46 11.85 44.34 -21.97
N LEU A 47 11.55 43.73 -23.12
CA LEU A 47 11.16 42.33 -23.33
C LEU A 47 9.67 42.00 -23.12
N ARG A 48 8.77 42.90 -23.51
CA ARG A 48 7.47 42.49 -24.09
C ARG A 48 7.46 42.88 -25.57
N GLY A 49 7.82 41.93 -26.41
CA GLY A 49 7.68 42.06 -27.85
C GLY A 49 7.75 40.69 -28.51
N LYS A 50 6.58 40.22 -28.98
CA LYS A 50 6.29 38.97 -29.71
C LYS A 50 6.22 37.76 -28.75
N ASP A 51 5.09 37.11 -28.47
CA ASP A 51 3.92 36.78 -29.28
C ASP A 51 2.73 36.55 -28.33
N GLN A 52 1.71 37.41 -28.36
CA GLN A 52 0.44 37.21 -27.65
C GLN A 52 -0.74 37.23 -28.64
N SER A 53 -0.50 36.63 -29.80
CA SER A 53 -1.50 36.31 -30.80
C SER A 53 -1.48 34.80 -31.04
N GLN A 54 -2.62 34.15 -30.75
CA GLN A 54 -2.89 32.70 -30.92
C GLN A 54 -2.25 31.76 -29.89
N GLN A 55 -2.81 31.72 -28.67
CA GLN A 55 -2.66 30.51 -27.87
C GLN A 55 -3.67 29.49 -28.42
N GLU A 56 -3.21 28.64 -29.34
CA GLU A 56 -3.98 27.52 -29.90
C GLU A 56 -4.50 26.66 -28.75
N ASP A 57 -5.82 26.53 -28.65
CA ASP A 57 -6.59 25.96 -27.54
C ASP A 57 -6.43 24.43 -27.50
N THR A 58 -5.21 23.97 -27.20
CA THR A 58 -4.77 22.57 -27.33
C THR A 58 -5.16 21.77 -26.09
N VAL A 59 -5.74 20.59 -26.30
CA VAL A 59 -6.20 19.69 -25.21
C VAL A 59 -5.66 18.29 -25.38
N VAL A 60 -5.48 17.58 -24.26
CA VAL A 60 -4.93 16.21 -24.26
C VAL A 60 -5.98 15.21 -23.80
N ILE A 61 -6.02 14.04 -24.43
CA ILE A 61 -6.84 12.89 -24.04
C ILE A 61 -5.96 11.65 -24.04
N ALA A 62 -6.01 10.88 -22.94
CA ALA A 62 -5.29 9.61 -22.86
C ALA A 62 -6.17 8.45 -23.33
N VAL A 63 -5.63 7.53 -24.14
CA VAL A 63 -6.33 6.32 -24.60
C VAL A 63 -5.68 5.10 -23.96
N MET A 64 -6.44 4.39 -23.13
CA MET A 64 -5.99 3.26 -22.31
C MET A 64 -6.84 2.01 -22.55
N GLY A 65 -6.34 0.84 -22.16
CA GLY A 65 -7.03 -0.44 -22.31
C GLY A 65 -6.08 -1.59 -22.58
N VAL A 66 -6.59 -2.83 -22.49
CA VAL A 66 -5.80 -4.06 -22.75
C VAL A 66 -5.19 -4.07 -24.14
N THR A 67 -4.11 -4.83 -24.34
CA THR A 67 -3.48 -5.00 -25.65
C THR A 67 -4.48 -5.63 -26.64
N GLY A 68 -4.55 -5.07 -27.85
CA GLY A 68 -5.52 -5.50 -28.88
C GLY A 68 -6.95 -4.98 -28.73
N SER A 69 -7.24 -4.07 -27.78
CA SER A 69 -8.57 -3.46 -27.61
C SER A 69 -8.98 -2.43 -28.68
N GLY A 70 -8.08 -2.10 -29.62
CA GLY A 70 -8.35 -1.14 -30.69
C GLY A 70 -7.90 0.30 -30.42
N LYS A 71 -6.98 0.54 -29.47
CA LYS A 71 -6.47 1.89 -29.12
C LYS A 71 -5.90 2.65 -30.33
N SER A 72 -4.88 2.08 -30.97
CA SER A 72 -4.25 2.67 -32.15
C SER A 72 -5.20 2.75 -33.34
N SER A 73 -6.13 1.80 -33.47
CA SER A 73 -7.19 1.82 -34.49
C SER A 73 -8.12 3.01 -34.30
N LEU A 74 -8.62 3.25 -33.08
CA LEU A 74 -9.45 4.41 -32.76
C LEU A 74 -8.71 5.73 -33.01
N ILE A 75 -7.42 5.80 -32.66
CA ILE A 75 -6.59 6.98 -32.89
C ILE A 75 -6.39 7.22 -34.39
N SER A 76 -6.14 6.17 -35.18
CA SER A 76 -5.92 6.29 -36.63
C SER A 76 -7.11 6.84 -37.41
N LEU A 77 -8.33 6.64 -36.91
CA LEU A 77 -9.55 7.15 -37.53
C LEU A 77 -9.68 8.68 -37.38
N LEU A 78 -8.94 9.26 -36.45
CA LEU A 78 -8.99 10.68 -36.11
C LEU A 78 -7.72 11.43 -36.47
N ALA A 79 -6.56 10.78 -36.37
CA ALA A 79 -5.26 11.43 -36.54
C ALA A 79 -5.06 11.98 -37.96
N ASP A 80 -4.50 13.19 -38.05
CA ASP A 80 -4.09 13.80 -39.32
C ASP A 80 -2.82 13.14 -39.91
N GLN A 81 -2.19 12.24 -39.14
CA GLN A 81 -0.88 11.62 -39.41
C GLN A 81 -1.02 10.09 -39.53
N PRO A 82 -0.18 9.41 -40.33
CA PRO A 82 -0.24 7.95 -40.46
C PRO A 82 0.12 7.25 -39.14
N VAL A 83 -0.79 6.41 -38.65
CA VAL A 83 -0.60 5.60 -37.43
C VAL A 83 -0.19 4.17 -37.82
N GLY A 84 0.90 3.66 -37.23
CA GLY A 84 1.34 2.28 -37.44
C GLY A 84 0.41 1.27 -36.78
N ILE A 85 -0.61 0.80 -37.51
CA ILE A 85 -1.51 -0.27 -37.02
C ILE A 85 -0.91 -1.63 -37.34
N GLY A 86 -0.82 -2.45 -36.31
CA GLY A 86 -0.41 -3.83 -36.42
C GLY A 86 -1.52 -4.82 -36.67
N HIS A 87 -1.44 -5.56 -37.77
CA HIS A 87 -2.33 -6.70 -38.03
C HIS A 87 -1.71 -8.06 -37.64
N ASN A 88 -0.55 -8.07 -36.97
CA ASN A 88 0.16 -9.29 -36.55
C ASN A 88 -0.06 -9.59 -35.05
N LEU A 89 0.21 -10.83 -34.62
CA LEU A 89 0.07 -11.33 -33.25
C LEU A 89 0.94 -10.62 -32.18
N GLN A 90 1.82 -9.69 -32.57
CA GLN A 90 2.71 -8.94 -31.68
C GLN A 90 2.14 -7.53 -31.43
N SER A 91 2.33 -7.01 -30.21
CA SER A 91 1.95 -5.64 -29.84
C SER A 91 2.78 -4.63 -30.64
N HIS A 92 2.14 -3.64 -31.29
CA HIS A 92 2.84 -2.65 -32.13
C HIS A 92 3.18 -1.36 -31.37
N THR A 93 2.42 -1.01 -30.33
CA THR A 93 2.68 0.17 -29.49
C THR A 93 3.64 -0.22 -28.35
N THR A 94 4.94 -0.09 -28.59
CA THR A 94 5.96 -0.37 -27.56
C THR A 94 6.22 0.82 -26.65
N HIS A 95 5.78 2.03 -27.01
CA HIS A 95 5.99 3.28 -26.28
C HIS A 95 4.75 4.19 -26.32
N ILE A 96 4.70 5.20 -25.44
CA ILE A 96 3.67 6.24 -25.54
C ILE A 96 3.96 7.11 -26.76
N ASP A 97 3.02 7.15 -27.69
CA ASP A 97 3.07 8.01 -28.88
C ASP A 97 1.91 9.02 -28.83
N MET A 98 2.11 10.18 -29.46
CA MET A 98 1.16 11.28 -29.46
C MET A 98 0.68 11.58 -30.88
N PHE A 99 -0.63 11.71 -31.04
CA PHE A 99 -1.25 12.00 -32.33
C PHE A 99 -2.17 13.20 -32.20
N SER A 100 -2.02 14.18 -33.09
CA SER A 100 -2.87 15.36 -33.09
C SER A 100 -3.91 15.29 -34.21
N PHE A 101 -5.06 15.91 -33.95
CA PHE A 101 -6.02 16.23 -34.99
C PHE A 101 -6.78 17.52 -34.65
N THR A 102 -7.38 18.14 -35.67
CA THR A 102 -8.20 19.33 -35.46
C THR A 102 -9.65 18.96 -35.17
N HIS A 103 -10.18 19.38 -34.01
CA HIS A 103 -11.56 19.07 -33.65
C HIS A 103 -12.56 19.70 -34.64
N PRO A 104 -13.45 18.92 -35.27
CA PRO A 104 -14.28 19.39 -36.39
C PRO A 104 -15.19 20.56 -36.03
N GLU A 105 -15.76 20.58 -34.81
CA GLU A 105 -16.70 21.63 -34.38
C GLU A 105 -16.04 22.86 -33.73
N LYS A 106 -14.93 22.69 -32.99
CA LYS A 106 -14.34 23.72 -32.12
C LYS A 106 -13.09 24.37 -32.71
N LYS A 107 -12.48 23.76 -33.73
CA LYS A 107 -11.18 24.15 -34.30
C LYS A 107 -10.02 24.19 -33.29
N ASN A 108 -10.17 23.46 -32.18
CA ASN A 108 -9.14 23.24 -31.18
C ASN A 108 -8.27 22.05 -31.61
N THR A 109 -6.97 22.11 -31.35
CA THR A 109 -6.06 20.97 -31.56
C THR A 109 -6.24 19.97 -30.42
N VAL A 110 -6.62 18.74 -30.75
CA VAL A 110 -6.74 17.65 -29.78
C VAL A 110 -5.54 16.73 -29.93
N ILE A 111 -4.92 16.38 -28.82
CA ILE A 111 -3.82 15.41 -28.78
C ILE A 111 -4.30 14.13 -28.10
N LEU A 112 -4.21 13.02 -28.82
CA LEU A 112 -4.50 11.68 -28.33
C LEU A 112 -3.18 11.00 -27.95
N LEU A 113 -3.13 10.47 -26.72
CA LEU A 113 -2.01 9.66 -26.25
C LEU A 113 -2.34 8.19 -26.46
N ASP A 114 -1.58 7.51 -27.33
CA ASP A 114 -1.65 6.06 -27.41
C ASP A 114 -0.79 5.50 -26.27
N THR A 115 -1.43 4.80 -25.32
CA THR A 115 -0.71 4.20 -24.19
C THR A 115 -0.47 2.70 -24.44
N PRO A 116 0.69 2.14 -24.06
CA PRO A 116 0.89 0.71 -24.09
C PRO A 116 -0.13 0.00 -23.17
N GLY A 117 -0.65 -1.15 -23.62
CA GLY A 117 -1.63 -1.90 -22.84
C GLY A 117 -0.98 -2.66 -21.69
N PHE A 118 -1.48 -2.52 -20.46
CA PHE A 118 -1.09 -3.41 -19.35
C PHE A 118 -1.50 -4.86 -19.69
N ASP A 119 -0.64 -5.84 -19.38
CA ASP A 119 -0.62 -7.20 -19.97
C ASP A 119 0.02 -7.32 -21.38
N ASP A 120 1.09 -6.58 -21.62
CA ASP A 120 1.94 -6.76 -22.81
C ASP A 120 2.77 -8.06 -22.69
N THR A 121 3.01 -8.73 -23.82
CA THR A 121 3.79 -9.98 -23.85
C THR A 121 5.30 -9.74 -23.72
N ASP A 122 5.76 -8.60 -24.22
CA ASP A 122 7.17 -8.26 -24.32
C ASP A 122 7.62 -7.34 -23.17
N ARG A 123 6.69 -6.57 -22.59
CA ARG A 123 6.96 -5.58 -21.53
C ARG A 123 6.34 -5.95 -20.20
N SER A 124 7.00 -5.58 -19.11
CA SER A 124 6.45 -5.77 -17.76
C SER A 124 5.48 -4.66 -17.37
N ASP A 125 4.46 -4.98 -16.58
CA ASP A 125 3.52 -4.00 -16.02
C ASP A 125 4.22 -2.87 -15.25
N THR A 126 5.39 -3.16 -14.65
CA THR A 126 6.24 -2.16 -13.98
C THR A 126 6.80 -1.13 -14.95
N GLU A 127 7.26 -1.55 -16.13
CA GLU A 127 7.79 -0.65 -17.16
C GLU A 127 6.68 0.21 -17.78
N ILE A 128 5.51 -0.39 -18.03
CA ILE A 128 4.33 0.29 -18.56
C ILE A 128 3.85 1.35 -17.55
N LEU A 129 3.75 0.97 -16.27
CA LEU A 129 3.38 1.89 -15.19
C LEU A 129 4.36 3.05 -15.09
N LYS A 130 5.67 2.78 -15.11
CA LYS A 130 6.71 3.83 -15.12
C LYS A 130 6.51 4.83 -16.25
N GLU A 131 6.25 4.35 -17.46
CA GLU A 131 6.14 5.19 -18.63
C GLU A 131 4.88 6.07 -18.60
N ILE A 132 3.72 5.48 -18.30
CA ILE A 132 2.45 6.21 -18.16
C ILE A 132 2.55 7.24 -17.03
N SER A 133 3.13 6.86 -15.89
CA SER A 133 3.30 7.75 -14.74
C SER A 133 4.20 8.95 -15.07
N CYS A 134 5.33 8.69 -15.74
CA CYS A 134 6.25 9.73 -16.18
C CYS A 134 5.52 10.72 -17.09
N PHE A 135 4.79 10.20 -18.07
CA PHE A 135 4.14 11.01 -19.08
C PHE A 135 3.02 11.86 -18.50
N LEU A 136 2.12 11.27 -17.71
CA LEU A 136 1.03 11.99 -17.06
C LEU A 136 1.52 13.09 -16.12
N ALA A 137 2.62 12.86 -15.41
CA ALA A 137 3.17 13.85 -14.51
C ALA A 137 3.88 14.98 -15.27
N MET A 138 4.48 14.72 -16.43
CA MET A 138 5.03 15.78 -17.32
C MET A 138 3.92 16.66 -17.93
N ILE A 139 2.80 16.07 -18.35
CA ILE A 139 1.62 16.83 -18.81
C ILE A 139 1.22 17.85 -17.75
N HIS A 140 1.13 17.41 -16.49
CA HIS A 140 0.74 18.25 -15.38
C HIS A 140 1.77 19.36 -15.08
N GLU A 141 3.06 19.04 -15.07
CA GLU A 141 4.14 20.01 -14.83
C GLU A 141 4.16 21.12 -15.89
N LYS A 142 3.94 20.76 -17.16
CA LYS A 142 3.85 21.71 -18.28
C LYS A 142 2.47 22.35 -18.42
N ARG A 143 1.53 22.06 -17.51
CA ARG A 143 0.14 22.57 -17.49
C ARG A 143 -0.60 22.31 -18.80
N TRP A 144 -0.31 21.18 -19.43
CA TRP A 144 -1.09 20.71 -20.56
C TRP A 144 -2.43 20.19 -20.04
N ARG A 145 -3.51 20.70 -20.61
CA ARG A 145 -4.84 20.42 -20.09
C ARG A 145 -5.31 19.05 -20.53
N LEU A 146 -5.18 18.06 -19.66
CA LEU A 146 -5.81 16.74 -19.82
C LEU A 146 -7.31 16.90 -19.59
N VAL A 147 -8.13 16.62 -20.61
CA VAL A 147 -9.60 16.80 -20.54
C VAL A 147 -10.36 15.50 -20.33
N GLY A 148 -9.69 14.35 -20.49
CA GLY A 148 -10.29 13.06 -20.18
C GLY A 148 -9.44 11.85 -20.56
N VAL A 149 -9.96 10.69 -20.21
CA VAL A 149 -9.35 9.39 -20.49
C VAL A 149 -10.38 8.47 -21.14
N VAL A 150 -10.00 7.82 -22.24
CA VAL A 150 -10.81 6.81 -22.92
C VAL A 150 -10.26 5.44 -22.54
N TYR A 151 -11.10 4.55 -22.03
CA TYR A 151 -10.74 3.18 -21.68
C TYR A 151 -11.43 2.19 -22.61
N LEU A 152 -10.69 1.42 -23.40
CA LEU A 152 -11.22 0.52 -24.41
C LEU A 152 -11.29 -0.94 -23.91
N HIS A 153 -12.40 -1.60 -24.21
CA HIS A 153 -12.63 -3.01 -23.92
C HIS A 153 -13.30 -3.72 -25.10
N ARG A 154 -12.86 -4.94 -25.45
CA ARG A 154 -13.44 -5.70 -26.57
C ARG A 154 -14.72 -6.39 -26.13
N ILE A 155 -15.81 -6.18 -26.87
CA ILE A 155 -17.08 -6.84 -26.57
C ILE A 155 -17.08 -8.33 -26.98
N THR A 156 -16.16 -8.71 -27.88
CA THR A 156 -16.00 -10.08 -28.38
C THR A 156 -15.46 -11.05 -27.34
N ASP A 157 -14.79 -10.55 -26.30
CA ASP A 157 -14.25 -11.38 -25.24
C ASP A 157 -15.42 -12.04 -24.46
N PRO A 158 -15.55 -13.38 -24.48
CA PRO A 158 -16.70 -14.06 -23.87
C PRO A 158 -16.68 -14.03 -22.33
N ARG A 159 -15.58 -13.57 -21.75
CA ARG A 159 -15.37 -13.44 -20.30
C ARG A 159 -14.30 -12.40 -20.04
N LEU A 160 -14.44 -11.66 -18.94
CA LEU A 160 -13.39 -10.79 -18.45
C LEU A 160 -12.29 -11.65 -17.81
N GLY A 161 -11.29 -12.02 -18.61
CA GLY A 161 -10.18 -12.85 -18.18
C GLY A 161 -9.32 -12.20 -17.09
N GLY A 162 -8.46 -12.99 -16.44
CA GLY A 162 -7.62 -12.50 -15.34
C GLY A 162 -6.71 -11.31 -15.71
N SER A 163 -6.27 -11.24 -16.97
CA SER A 163 -5.46 -10.13 -17.50
C SER A 163 -6.28 -8.85 -17.67
N ALA A 164 -7.45 -8.93 -18.31
CA ALA A 164 -8.34 -7.78 -18.49
C ALA A 164 -8.85 -7.23 -17.17
N MET A 165 -9.15 -8.10 -16.19
CA MET A 165 -9.44 -7.69 -14.82
C MET A 165 -8.29 -6.92 -14.19
N LYS A 166 -7.04 -7.40 -14.32
CA LYS A 166 -5.88 -6.71 -13.77
C LYS A 166 -5.68 -5.33 -14.40
N ASN A 167 -5.83 -5.24 -15.72
CA ASN A 167 -5.73 -3.98 -16.46
C ASN A 167 -6.80 -2.97 -16.00
N LEU A 168 -8.06 -3.41 -15.83
CA LEU A 168 -9.14 -2.57 -15.31
C LEU A 168 -8.86 -2.08 -13.88
N HIS A 169 -8.42 -2.95 -12.98
CA HIS A 169 -8.09 -2.54 -11.60
C HIS A 169 -6.90 -1.57 -11.56
N MET A 170 -5.91 -1.77 -12.43
CA MET A 170 -4.78 -0.86 -12.54
C MET A 170 -5.23 0.51 -13.07
N PHE A 171 -6.11 0.53 -14.07
CA PHE A 171 -6.73 1.74 -14.59
C PHE A 171 -7.51 2.51 -13.52
N GLU A 172 -8.33 1.81 -12.71
CA GLU A 172 -9.05 2.41 -11.59
C GLU A 172 -8.10 3.07 -10.58
N LYS A 173 -6.96 2.41 -10.29
CA LYS A 173 -5.93 2.92 -9.37
C LYS A 173 -5.19 4.14 -9.93
N LEU A 174 -4.92 4.17 -11.24
CA LEU A 174 -4.32 5.32 -11.90
C LEU A 174 -5.21 6.56 -11.87
N CYS A 175 -6.50 6.37 -12.17
CA CYS A 175 -7.44 7.48 -12.29
C CYS A 175 -7.90 7.98 -10.90
N GLY A 176 -8.26 7.06 -10.01
CA GLY A 176 -8.94 7.34 -8.74
C GLY A 176 -10.36 7.90 -8.91
N THR A 177 -11.16 7.78 -7.85
CA THR A 177 -12.61 8.07 -7.91
C THR A 177 -12.93 9.52 -8.30
N ARG A 178 -12.09 10.48 -7.91
CA ARG A 178 -12.27 11.91 -8.21
C ARG A 178 -12.20 12.23 -9.70
N SER A 179 -11.57 11.37 -10.49
CA SER A 179 -11.30 11.61 -11.92
C SER A 179 -12.27 10.87 -12.83
N PHE A 180 -13.13 9.99 -12.29
CA PHE A 180 -14.01 9.14 -13.08
C PHE A 180 -15.05 9.90 -13.89
N ALA A 181 -15.47 11.09 -13.46
CA ALA A 181 -16.30 11.99 -14.29
C ALA A 181 -15.65 12.39 -15.62
N GLY A 182 -14.32 12.24 -15.75
CA GLY A 182 -13.58 12.45 -16.99
C GLY A 182 -13.19 11.18 -17.74
N VAL A 183 -13.77 10.04 -17.38
CA VAL A 183 -13.53 8.76 -18.01
C VAL A 183 -14.68 8.40 -18.96
N VAL A 184 -14.33 7.97 -20.17
CA VAL A 184 -15.25 7.31 -21.11
C VAL A 184 -14.83 5.86 -21.29
N LEU A 185 -15.68 4.95 -20.85
CA LEU A 185 -15.56 3.51 -21.04
C LEU A 185 -16.13 3.16 -22.42
N VAL A 186 -15.33 2.53 -23.27
CA VAL A 186 -15.67 2.26 -24.66
C VAL A 186 -15.63 0.77 -24.96
N THR A 187 -16.74 0.23 -25.47
CA THR A 187 -16.78 -1.13 -26.02
C THR A 187 -16.44 -1.12 -27.51
N THR A 188 -15.53 -1.99 -27.95
CA THR A 188 -15.03 -2.09 -29.34
C THR A 188 -15.27 -3.49 -29.93
N MET A 189 -15.02 -3.66 -31.24
CA MET A 189 -15.15 -4.94 -31.97
C MET A 189 -16.60 -5.43 -32.08
N TRP A 190 -17.55 -4.52 -32.27
CA TRP A 190 -18.97 -4.87 -32.46
C TRP A 190 -19.23 -5.55 -33.80
N GLU A 191 -18.45 -5.17 -34.81
CA GLU A 191 -18.43 -5.74 -36.15
C GLU A 191 -18.05 -7.23 -36.18
N ASP A 192 -17.29 -7.67 -35.17
CA ASP A 192 -16.76 -9.04 -35.07
C ASP A 192 -17.76 -10.02 -34.41
N LEU A 193 -18.84 -9.54 -33.79
CA LEU A 193 -19.79 -10.40 -33.07
C LEU A 193 -20.64 -11.28 -34.02
N GLY A 194 -20.71 -10.96 -35.31
CA GLY A 194 -21.56 -11.63 -36.28
C GLY A 194 -22.79 -10.79 -36.63
N PRO A 195 -23.33 -10.89 -37.86
CA PRO A 195 -24.37 -9.99 -38.36
C PRO A 195 -25.79 -10.34 -37.89
N THR A 196 -25.98 -11.42 -37.11
CA THR A 196 -27.33 -11.86 -36.73
C THR A 196 -27.86 -11.09 -35.53
N GLU A 197 -29.19 -10.97 -35.42
CA GLU A 197 -29.82 -10.34 -34.23
C GLU A 197 -29.44 -11.06 -32.92
N ALA A 198 -29.21 -12.38 -32.97
CA ALA A 198 -28.79 -13.16 -31.82
C ALA A 198 -27.36 -12.80 -31.36
N ASP A 199 -26.46 -12.55 -32.31
CA ASP A 199 -25.07 -12.16 -32.05
C ASP A 199 -25.00 -10.75 -31.43
N GLN A 200 -25.77 -9.81 -31.97
CA GLN A 200 -25.85 -8.45 -31.43
C GLN A 200 -26.49 -8.44 -30.03
N ALA A 201 -27.49 -9.28 -29.78
CA ALA A 201 -28.07 -9.46 -28.45
C ALA A 201 -27.06 -10.01 -27.41
N ILE A 202 -26.07 -10.81 -27.84
CA ILE A 202 -24.97 -11.25 -26.98
C ILE A 202 -24.08 -10.05 -26.61
N GLY A 203 -23.74 -9.20 -27.58
CA GLY A 203 -22.96 -7.98 -27.34
C GLY A 203 -23.61 -7.06 -26.31
N HIS A 204 -24.88 -6.72 -26.50
CA HIS A 204 -25.61 -5.87 -25.54
C HIS A 204 -25.75 -6.50 -24.15
N ARG A 205 -25.91 -7.83 -24.06
CA ARG A 205 -25.91 -8.53 -22.77
C ARG A 205 -24.56 -8.38 -22.08
N ARG A 206 -23.44 -8.59 -22.79
CA ARG A 206 -22.09 -8.44 -22.24
C ARG A 206 -21.81 -7.00 -21.80
N GLN A 207 -22.25 -6.00 -22.57
CA GLN A 207 -22.14 -4.61 -22.15
C GLN A 207 -22.95 -4.35 -20.87
N THR A 208 -24.16 -4.87 -20.78
CA THR A 208 -24.98 -4.76 -19.56
C THR A 208 -24.29 -5.42 -18.35
N GLU A 209 -23.61 -6.55 -18.55
CA GLU A 209 -22.80 -7.19 -17.50
C GLU A 209 -21.58 -6.34 -17.12
N LEU A 210 -20.86 -5.77 -18.09
CA LEU A 210 -19.77 -4.81 -17.86
C LEU A 210 -20.23 -3.63 -17.01
N GLU A 211 -21.33 -2.99 -17.37
CA GLU A 211 -21.88 -1.84 -16.66
C GLU A 211 -22.31 -2.18 -15.23
N ASN A 212 -22.99 -3.31 -15.01
CA ASN A 212 -23.58 -3.65 -13.72
C ASN A 212 -22.60 -4.29 -12.73
N GLU A 213 -21.60 -5.03 -13.22
CA GLU A 213 -20.70 -5.80 -12.37
C GLU A 213 -19.30 -5.18 -12.30
N PHE A 214 -18.73 -4.76 -13.43
CA PHE A 214 -17.32 -4.42 -13.53
C PHE A 214 -17.05 -2.91 -13.54
N TRP A 215 -17.90 -2.12 -14.18
CA TRP A 215 -17.75 -0.66 -14.34
C TRP A 215 -18.63 0.15 -13.40
N LYS A 216 -19.40 -0.53 -12.55
CA LYS A 216 -20.37 0.07 -11.64
C LYS A 216 -19.79 1.24 -10.82
N THR A 217 -18.57 1.09 -10.31
CA THR A 217 -17.90 2.14 -9.50
C THR A 217 -17.59 3.37 -10.35
N ILE A 218 -17.04 3.18 -11.55
CA ILE A 218 -16.67 4.27 -12.47
C ILE A 218 -17.93 5.01 -12.92
N ILE A 219 -18.99 4.29 -13.27
CA ILE A 219 -20.29 4.85 -13.68
C ILE A 219 -20.94 5.61 -12.53
N ALA A 220 -20.92 5.06 -11.31
CA ALA A 220 -21.52 5.71 -10.13
C ALA A 220 -20.85 7.06 -9.79
N GLU A 221 -19.57 7.21 -10.11
CA GLU A 221 -18.80 8.46 -9.91
C GLU A 221 -18.79 9.37 -11.16
N GLY A 222 -19.67 9.10 -12.14
CA GLY A 222 -19.93 9.99 -13.28
C GLY A 222 -19.21 9.63 -14.58
N GLY A 223 -18.55 8.47 -14.66
CA GLY A 223 -17.97 7.97 -15.91
C GLY A 223 -19.03 7.62 -16.94
N ASN A 224 -18.74 7.87 -18.21
CA ASN A 224 -19.67 7.62 -19.32
C ASN A 224 -19.35 6.29 -20.03
N VAL A 225 -20.35 5.66 -20.62
CA VAL A 225 -20.19 4.43 -21.42
C VAL A 225 -20.63 4.70 -22.86
N MET A 226 -19.82 4.28 -23.83
CA MET A 226 -20.09 4.48 -25.25
C MET A 226 -19.69 3.24 -26.07
N GLU A 227 -20.36 3.04 -27.19
CA GLU A 227 -20.04 1.99 -28.15
C GLU A 227 -19.19 2.58 -29.29
N HIS A 228 -18.16 1.86 -29.72
CA HIS A 228 -17.37 2.17 -30.91
C HIS A 228 -17.55 1.08 -31.96
N ASP A 229 -18.19 1.44 -33.06
CA ASP A 229 -18.55 0.57 -34.19
C ASP A 229 -17.46 0.47 -35.28
N GLY A 230 -16.24 0.94 -34.99
CA GLY A 230 -15.13 0.99 -35.94
C GLY A 230 -15.19 2.15 -36.95
N SER A 231 -16.22 3.01 -36.90
CA SER A 231 -16.34 4.18 -37.77
C SER A 231 -15.63 5.43 -37.22
N ALA A 232 -15.23 6.33 -38.12
CA ALA A 232 -14.69 7.63 -37.73
C ALA A 232 -15.75 8.51 -37.02
N GLU A 233 -17.03 8.30 -37.31
CA GLU A 233 -18.14 9.04 -36.69
C GLU A 233 -18.28 8.70 -35.21
N SER A 234 -18.24 7.41 -34.84
CA SER A 234 -18.29 6.99 -33.44
C SER A 234 -17.03 7.40 -32.68
N ALA A 235 -15.84 7.26 -33.28
CA ALA A 235 -14.58 7.74 -32.70
C ALA A 235 -14.62 9.26 -32.43
N SER A 236 -15.11 10.04 -33.39
CA SER A 236 -15.26 11.49 -33.25
C SER A 236 -16.23 11.84 -32.13
N THR A 237 -17.36 11.13 -32.05
CA THR A 237 -18.38 11.33 -31.00
C THR A 237 -17.81 11.07 -29.60
N ILE A 238 -17.02 10.01 -29.43
CA ILE A 238 -16.35 9.67 -28.16
C ILE A 238 -15.43 10.81 -27.73
N VAL A 239 -14.54 11.28 -28.61
CA VAL A 239 -13.59 12.35 -28.28
C VAL A 239 -14.31 13.69 -28.06
N SER A 240 -15.30 14.01 -28.90
CA SER A 240 -16.10 15.22 -28.76
C SER A 240 -16.85 15.28 -27.43
N SER A 241 -17.25 14.15 -26.84
CA SER A 241 -17.89 14.13 -25.52
C SER A 241 -16.97 14.70 -24.43
N LEU A 242 -15.69 14.35 -24.45
CA LEU A 242 -14.66 14.84 -23.52
C LEU A 242 -14.29 16.30 -23.79
N VAL A 243 -14.13 16.67 -25.05
CA VAL A 243 -13.81 18.06 -25.44
C VAL A 243 -14.96 19.01 -25.10
N LYS A 244 -16.22 18.58 -25.25
CA LYS A 244 -17.41 19.37 -24.90
C LYS A 244 -17.53 19.61 -23.40
N ARG A 245 -17.17 18.63 -22.57
CA ARG A 245 -17.11 18.78 -21.10
C ARG A 245 -16.16 19.90 -20.69
N ASN A 246 -15.02 20.04 -21.38
CA ASN A 246 -14.09 21.16 -21.23
C ASN A 246 -13.57 21.36 -19.79
N GLU A 247 -13.55 20.31 -18.98
CA GLU A 247 -13.03 20.32 -17.61
C GLU A 247 -11.66 19.63 -17.58
N GLU A 248 -10.74 20.18 -16.80
CA GLU A 248 -9.45 19.55 -16.58
C GLU A 248 -9.60 18.34 -15.65
N VAL A 249 -8.87 17.26 -15.96
CA VAL A 249 -8.84 16.01 -15.23
C VAL A 249 -7.43 15.79 -14.71
N VAL A 250 -7.28 15.74 -13.40
CA VAL A 250 -6.01 15.39 -12.73
C VAL A 250 -6.13 13.98 -12.18
N LEU A 251 -5.42 13.04 -12.79
CA LEU A 251 -5.45 11.64 -12.39
C LEU A 251 -4.81 11.45 -11.00
N HIS A 252 -5.29 10.45 -10.25
CA HIS A 252 -4.84 10.21 -8.87
C HIS A 252 -3.35 9.97 -8.78
N ILE A 253 -2.77 9.19 -9.70
CA ILE A 253 -1.32 8.94 -9.70
C ILE A 253 -0.49 10.21 -9.86
N VAL A 254 -1.00 11.21 -10.58
CA VAL A 254 -0.33 12.50 -10.74
C VAL A 254 -0.32 13.26 -9.41
N HIS A 255 -1.45 13.30 -8.71
CA HIS A 255 -1.53 13.88 -7.37
C HIS A 255 -0.57 13.18 -6.39
N GLU A 256 -0.49 11.86 -6.42
CA GLU A 256 0.43 11.10 -5.57
C GLU A 256 1.91 11.39 -5.87
N LEU A 257 2.31 11.42 -7.15
CA LEU A 257 3.70 11.60 -7.57
C LEU A 257 4.17 13.05 -7.48
N VAL A 258 3.30 14.02 -7.83
CA VAL A 258 3.66 15.43 -7.96
C VAL A 258 3.35 16.20 -6.68
N ASP A 259 2.10 16.10 -6.19
CA ASP A 259 1.64 16.90 -5.05
C ASP A 259 2.09 16.28 -3.72
N GLU A 260 1.91 14.97 -3.55
CA GLU A 260 2.31 14.24 -2.33
C GLU A 260 3.78 13.80 -2.34
N ARG A 261 4.46 13.89 -3.50
CA ARG A 261 5.87 13.51 -3.70
C ARG A 261 6.21 12.06 -3.30
N LYS A 262 5.23 11.15 -3.44
CA LYS A 262 5.43 9.71 -3.24
C LYS A 262 6.40 9.14 -4.29
N THR A 263 7.13 8.08 -3.94
CA THR A 263 7.78 7.24 -4.95
C THR A 263 6.76 6.35 -5.65
N LEU A 264 7.10 5.85 -6.84
CA LEU A 264 6.13 5.08 -7.64
C LEU A 264 5.62 3.83 -6.89
N ASP A 265 6.43 3.18 -6.05
CA ASP A 265 6.01 2.04 -5.22
C ASP A 265 5.06 2.41 -4.06
N GLU A 266 5.04 3.67 -3.65
CA GLU A 266 4.15 4.18 -2.59
C GLU A 266 2.77 4.56 -3.13
N THR A 267 2.65 4.80 -4.44
CA THR A 267 1.38 5.11 -5.12
C THR A 267 0.40 3.94 -5.07
N ASP A 268 -0.90 4.23 -5.16
CA ASP A 268 -1.97 3.23 -5.17
C ASP A 268 -1.80 2.21 -6.32
N ALA A 269 -1.39 2.70 -7.49
CA ALA A 269 -1.11 1.85 -8.66
C ALA A 269 0.19 1.03 -8.48
N GLY A 270 1.23 1.61 -7.90
CA GLY A 270 2.48 0.90 -7.60
C GLY A 270 2.32 -0.20 -6.55
N GLN A 271 1.56 0.05 -5.49
CA GLN A 271 1.22 -0.94 -4.48
C GLN A 271 0.43 -2.10 -5.08
N TYR A 272 -0.48 -1.83 -6.02
CA TYR A 272 -1.21 -2.87 -6.75
C TYR A 272 -0.27 -3.79 -7.54
N VAL A 273 0.64 -3.21 -8.35
CA VAL A 273 1.64 -3.97 -9.10
C VAL A 273 2.57 -4.75 -8.15
N GLN A 274 3.00 -4.14 -7.05
CA GLN A 274 3.85 -4.78 -6.06
C GLN A 274 3.17 -5.99 -5.39
N ALA A 275 1.87 -5.89 -5.09
CA ALA A 275 1.09 -7.01 -4.56
C ALA A 275 0.99 -8.17 -5.56
N GLU A 276 0.79 -7.89 -6.85
CA GLU A 276 0.78 -8.91 -7.91
C GLU A 276 2.15 -9.57 -8.10
N LEU A 277 3.23 -8.79 -8.10
CA LEU A 277 4.61 -9.30 -8.14
C LEU A 277 4.90 -10.20 -6.94
N LEU A 278 4.42 -9.85 -5.75
CA LEU A 278 4.59 -10.64 -4.54
C LEU A 278 3.82 -11.96 -4.59
N LYS A 279 2.60 -11.97 -5.17
CA LYS A 279 1.83 -13.22 -5.39
C LYS A 279 2.57 -14.16 -6.34
N ILE A 280 3.09 -13.63 -7.45
CA ILE A 280 3.87 -14.41 -8.43
C ILE A 280 5.16 -14.95 -7.79
N LYS A 281 5.86 -14.13 -7.01
CA LYS A 281 7.07 -14.54 -6.28
C LYS A 281 6.77 -15.71 -5.33
N LYS A 282 5.71 -15.61 -4.52
CA LYS A 282 5.29 -16.70 -3.60
C LYS A 282 4.94 -17.99 -4.34
N LYS A 283 4.39 -17.90 -5.56
CA LYS A 283 4.11 -19.07 -6.40
C LYS A 283 5.41 -19.78 -6.82
N TYR A 284 6.36 -19.03 -7.36
CA TYR A 284 7.65 -19.61 -7.77
C TYR A 284 8.50 -20.06 -6.57
N ASP A 285 8.44 -19.38 -5.42
CA ASP A 285 9.14 -19.81 -4.21
C ASP A 285 8.64 -21.20 -3.74
N ARG A 286 7.33 -21.48 -3.87
CA ARG A 286 6.76 -22.83 -3.63
C ARG A 286 7.21 -23.83 -4.68
N GLU A 287 7.11 -23.48 -5.96
CA GLU A 287 7.55 -24.34 -7.07
C GLU A 287 9.05 -24.72 -6.93
N ILE A 288 9.90 -23.79 -6.51
CA ILE A 288 11.31 -24.03 -6.24
C ILE A 288 11.52 -24.99 -5.06
N ALA A 289 10.65 -24.94 -4.04
CA ALA A 289 10.68 -25.85 -2.91
C ALA A 289 10.22 -27.26 -3.32
N ASP A 290 9.14 -27.37 -4.09
CA ASP A 290 8.62 -28.63 -4.60
C ASP A 290 9.64 -29.30 -5.55
N LEU A 291 10.22 -28.54 -6.48
CA LEU A 291 11.29 -29.02 -7.37
C LEU A 291 12.55 -29.42 -6.59
N GLN A 292 12.84 -28.79 -5.44
CA GLN A 292 13.96 -29.19 -4.60
C GLN A 292 13.70 -30.57 -3.96
N GLU A 293 12.49 -30.82 -3.48
CA GLU A 293 12.10 -32.12 -2.92
C GLU A 293 12.14 -33.23 -3.98
N SER A 294 11.52 -33.00 -5.16
CA SER A 294 11.56 -33.96 -6.26
C SER A 294 12.98 -34.23 -6.79
N MET A 295 13.87 -33.23 -6.71
CA MET A 295 15.28 -33.42 -7.06
C MET A 295 15.99 -34.34 -6.07
N GLU A 296 15.73 -34.19 -4.77
CA GLU A 296 16.29 -35.04 -3.71
C GLU A 296 15.81 -36.49 -3.88
N GLU A 297 14.53 -36.71 -4.17
CA GLU A 297 13.97 -38.04 -4.47
C GLU A 297 14.62 -38.69 -5.70
N ALA A 298 14.79 -37.94 -6.79
CA ALA A 298 15.43 -38.45 -8.01
C ALA A 298 16.92 -38.80 -7.77
N MET A 299 17.61 -38.04 -6.91
CA MET A 299 18.99 -38.34 -6.51
C MET A 299 19.07 -39.60 -5.63
N GLU A 300 18.13 -39.81 -4.72
CA GLU A 300 18.03 -41.04 -3.91
C GLU A 300 17.73 -42.27 -4.78
N ALA A 301 16.86 -42.12 -5.78
CA ALA A 301 16.54 -43.17 -6.76
C ALA A 301 17.66 -43.42 -7.80
N ARG A 302 18.76 -42.65 -7.76
CA ARG A 302 19.88 -42.68 -8.73
C ARG A 302 19.44 -42.42 -10.18
N ASP A 303 18.37 -41.66 -10.38
CA ASP A 303 17.93 -41.22 -11.70
C ASP A 303 18.58 -39.88 -12.06
N GLU A 304 19.79 -39.96 -12.62
CA GLU A 304 20.55 -38.78 -13.04
C GLU A 304 19.93 -38.01 -14.20
N ALA A 305 19.06 -38.63 -15.00
CA ALA A 305 18.40 -37.95 -16.11
C ALA A 305 17.30 -37.02 -15.58
N THR A 306 16.46 -37.54 -14.68
CA THR A 306 15.40 -36.79 -14.03
C THR A 306 15.95 -35.70 -13.11
N ALA A 307 16.98 -35.98 -12.32
CA ALA A 307 17.62 -34.96 -11.46
C ALA A 307 18.20 -33.79 -12.28
N ARG A 308 18.76 -34.05 -13.47
CA ARG A 308 19.26 -33.00 -14.38
C ARG A 308 18.14 -32.16 -14.99
N ALA A 309 17.00 -32.77 -15.33
CA ALA A 309 15.84 -32.05 -15.85
C ALA A 309 15.24 -31.12 -14.79
N ILE A 310 15.00 -31.64 -13.58
CA ILE A 310 14.46 -30.88 -12.44
C ILE A 310 15.40 -29.72 -12.07
N LYS A 311 16.72 -29.93 -12.09
CA LYS A 311 17.69 -28.85 -11.85
C LYS A 311 17.55 -27.69 -12.84
N ARG A 312 17.36 -27.97 -14.14
CA ARG A 312 17.18 -26.92 -15.16
C ARG A 312 15.88 -26.14 -14.93
N GLU A 313 14.80 -26.84 -14.60
CA GLU A 313 13.50 -26.22 -14.31
C GLU A 313 13.58 -25.33 -13.06
N LYS A 314 14.26 -25.81 -12.00
CA LYS A 314 14.52 -25.04 -10.79
C LYS A 314 15.37 -23.80 -11.04
N GLU A 315 16.41 -23.90 -11.87
CA GLU A 315 17.23 -22.75 -12.28
C GLU A 315 16.42 -21.72 -13.06
N ALA A 316 15.53 -22.17 -13.96
CA ALA A 316 14.60 -21.29 -14.67
C ALA A 316 13.61 -20.59 -13.73
N ALA A 317 13.02 -21.30 -12.77
CA ALA A 317 12.13 -20.72 -11.76
C ALA A 317 12.86 -19.68 -10.88
N LYS A 318 14.09 -19.97 -10.45
CA LYS A 318 14.95 -19.00 -9.71
C LYS A 318 15.26 -17.75 -10.52
N ALA A 319 15.54 -17.89 -11.82
CA ALA A 319 15.77 -16.74 -12.69
C ALA A 319 14.54 -15.83 -12.77
N LYS A 320 13.33 -16.42 -12.86
CA LYS A 320 12.07 -15.66 -12.82
C LYS A 320 11.85 -14.93 -11.49
N VAL A 321 12.15 -15.56 -10.34
CA VAL A 321 12.08 -14.89 -9.02
C VAL A 321 13.04 -13.69 -8.96
N ALA A 322 14.27 -13.86 -9.43
CA ALA A 322 15.25 -12.78 -9.47
C ALA A 322 14.82 -11.62 -10.39
N GLN A 323 14.23 -11.93 -11.55
CA GLN A 323 13.65 -10.95 -12.46
C GLN A 323 12.53 -10.15 -11.78
N LYS A 324 11.54 -10.83 -11.17
CA LYS A 324 10.42 -10.16 -10.47
C LYS A 324 10.87 -9.34 -9.25
N ALA A 325 11.92 -9.76 -8.56
CA ALA A 325 12.54 -8.98 -7.49
C ALA A 325 13.24 -7.70 -8.01
N ARG A 326 13.80 -7.71 -9.22
CA ARG A 326 14.35 -6.51 -9.87
C ARG A 326 13.24 -5.56 -10.29
N GLU A 327 12.18 -6.07 -10.92
CA GLU A 327 10.98 -5.28 -11.26
C GLU A 327 10.42 -4.56 -10.02
N SER A 328 10.22 -5.29 -8.92
CA SER A 328 9.73 -4.69 -7.66
C SER A 328 10.66 -3.62 -7.07
N LYS A 329 11.98 -3.74 -7.24
CA LYS A 329 12.93 -2.69 -6.81
C LYS A 329 12.89 -1.50 -7.75
N GLY A 330 12.64 -1.72 -9.04
CA GLY A 330 12.55 -0.66 -10.04
C GLY A 330 11.42 0.34 -9.78
N LEU A 331 10.37 -0.05 -9.04
CA LEU A 331 9.29 0.85 -8.63
C LEU A 331 9.71 1.87 -7.57
N LYS A 332 10.86 1.68 -6.89
CA LYS A 332 11.41 2.65 -5.92
C LYS A 332 12.09 3.82 -6.62
N VAL A 333 11.31 4.58 -7.36
CA VAL A 333 11.77 5.69 -8.19
C VAL A 333 10.90 6.91 -7.91
N SER A 334 11.53 8.06 -7.66
CA SER A 334 10.83 9.34 -7.54
C SER A 334 10.45 9.88 -8.92
N MET A 335 9.52 10.84 -8.98
CA MET A 335 9.17 11.53 -10.22
C MET A 335 10.41 12.11 -10.93
N SER A 336 11.29 12.79 -10.21
CA SER A 336 12.52 13.37 -10.78
C SER A 336 13.48 12.33 -11.37
N GLN A 337 13.60 11.18 -10.73
CA GLN A 337 14.41 10.06 -11.23
C GLN A 337 13.76 9.40 -12.45
N LEU A 338 12.43 9.26 -12.42
CA LEU A 338 11.64 8.65 -13.48
C LEU A 338 11.75 9.47 -14.78
N VAL A 339 11.56 10.78 -14.68
CA VAL A 339 11.78 11.74 -15.77
C VAL A 339 13.19 11.60 -16.34
N GLN A 340 14.20 11.57 -15.48
CA GLN A 340 15.59 11.47 -15.92
C GLN A 340 15.89 10.14 -16.63
N GLU A 341 15.40 9.01 -16.10
CA GLU A 341 15.53 7.69 -16.72
C GLU A 341 14.91 7.67 -18.12
N LYS A 342 13.69 8.19 -18.26
CA LYS A 342 12.92 8.14 -19.50
C LYS A 342 13.40 9.15 -20.55
N MET A 343 13.85 10.32 -20.14
CA MET A 343 14.43 11.33 -21.04
C MET A 343 15.56 10.79 -21.91
N ALA A 344 16.50 10.04 -21.32
CA ALA A 344 17.63 9.49 -22.06
C ALA A 344 17.17 8.52 -23.17
N GLU A 345 16.09 7.79 -22.93
CA GLU A 345 15.47 6.87 -23.88
C GLU A 345 14.79 7.63 -25.03
N TYR A 346 14.01 8.67 -24.73
CA TYR A 346 13.36 9.52 -25.74
C TYR A 346 14.37 10.28 -26.61
N HIS A 347 15.46 10.79 -26.03
CA HIS A 347 16.51 11.46 -26.81
C HIS A 347 17.19 10.53 -27.81
N ALA A 348 17.46 9.28 -27.42
CA ALA A 348 18.03 8.30 -28.35
C ALA A 348 17.09 8.07 -29.55
N ARG A 349 15.78 7.98 -29.31
CA ARG A 349 14.76 7.76 -30.34
C ARG A 349 14.53 8.98 -31.24
N ALA A 350 14.57 10.20 -30.70
CA ALA A 350 14.42 11.43 -31.47
C ALA A 350 15.55 11.65 -32.50
N THR A 351 16.68 10.95 -32.36
CA THR A 351 17.80 10.97 -33.32
C THR A 351 17.68 9.93 -34.45
N GLU A 352 16.62 9.10 -34.45
CA GLU A 352 16.37 8.11 -35.50
C GLU A 352 15.74 8.76 -36.76
N PRO A 353 16.20 8.42 -37.98
CA PRO A 353 15.79 9.12 -39.22
C PRO A 353 14.30 9.02 -39.59
N ASP A 354 13.59 8.01 -39.09
CA ASP A 354 12.20 7.69 -39.47
C ASP A 354 11.12 8.39 -38.61
N HIS A 355 11.51 9.13 -37.56
CA HIS A 355 10.58 9.77 -36.60
C HIS A 355 10.50 11.31 -36.69
N HIS A 356 10.91 11.89 -37.82
CA HIS A 356 10.88 13.33 -38.08
C HIS A 356 9.49 13.88 -38.43
N ASP A 357 8.52 13.77 -37.51
CA ASP A 357 7.32 14.61 -37.55
C ASP A 357 7.51 15.88 -36.72
N ALA A 358 6.95 17.00 -37.20
CA ALA A 358 7.12 18.33 -36.60
C ALA A 358 6.64 18.43 -35.14
N PHE A 359 5.83 17.48 -34.68
CA PHE A 359 5.33 17.39 -33.30
C PHE A 359 6.23 16.55 -32.38
N SER A 360 6.92 15.52 -32.91
CA SER A 360 8.01 14.82 -32.20
C SER A 360 9.15 15.77 -31.83
N GLY A 361 9.40 16.78 -32.66
CA GLY A 361 10.29 17.90 -32.35
C GLY A 361 9.88 18.68 -31.09
N ARG A 362 8.59 19.03 -30.95
CA ARG A 362 8.09 19.74 -29.75
C ARG A 362 8.20 18.90 -28.47
N ILE A 363 8.02 17.58 -28.57
CA ILE A 363 8.22 16.66 -27.44
C ILE A 363 9.71 16.62 -27.07
N ALA A 364 10.61 16.52 -28.06
CA ALA A 364 12.05 16.56 -27.84
C ALA A 364 12.49 17.89 -27.20
N ASP A 365 11.93 19.02 -27.64
CA ASP A 365 12.16 20.34 -27.05
C ASP A 365 11.62 20.41 -25.60
N LEU A 366 10.43 19.83 -25.34
CA LEU A 366 9.83 19.73 -24.00
C LEU A 366 10.74 18.97 -23.02
N PHE A 367 11.32 17.87 -23.50
CA PHE A 367 12.25 17.06 -22.72
C PHE A 367 13.61 17.78 -22.52
N GLU A 368 14.16 18.46 -23.54
CA GLU A 368 15.44 19.16 -23.38
C GLU A 368 15.32 20.38 -22.44
N GLU A 369 14.17 21.06 -22.41
CA GLU A 369 13.88 22.11 -21.43
C GLU A 369 13.80 21.59 -19.98
N LEU A 370 13.06 20.50 -19.72
CA LEU A 370 12.96 19.93 -18.36
C LEU A 370 14.32 19.45 -17.84
N LYS A 371 15.21 18.99 -18.74
CA LYS A 371 16.57 18.57 -18.37
C LYS A 371 17.36 19.72 -17.77
N SER A 372 17.19 20.93 -18.28
CA SER A 372 17.83 22.13 -17.72
C SER A 372 17.30 22.44 -16.31
N GLU A 373 15.98 22.33 -16.09
CA GLU A 373 15.34 22.57 -14.79
C GLU A 373 15.69 21.49 -13.76
N VAL A 374 15.74 20.21 -14.15
CA VAL A 374 16.16 19.10 -13.28
C VAL A 374 17.65 19.20 -12.91
N GLN A 375 18.50 19.66 -13.84
CA GLN A 375 19.91 19.94 -13.54
C GLN A 375 20.06 21.12 -12.58
N GLU A 376 19.25 22.16 -12.73
CA GLU A 376 19.24 23.32 -11.84
C GLU A 376 18.72 22.95 -10.43
N MET A 377 17.67 22.12 -10.34
CA MET A 377 17.19 21.56 -9.07
C MET A 377 18.26 20.69 -8.39
N LYS A 378 18.98 19.84 -9.13
CA LYS A 378 20.11 19.07 -8.57
C LYS A 378 21.22 19.98 -8.06
N HIS A 379 21.52 21.06 -8.79
CA HIS A 379 22.51 22.03 -8.37
C HIS A 379 22.08 22.74 -7.07
N GLN A 380 20.81 23.16 -6.98
CA GLN A 380 20.25 23.73 -5.75
C GLN A 380 20.21 22.74 -4.59
N GLN A 381 19.88 21.48 -4.83
CA GLN A 381 19.85 20.44 -3.81
C GLN A 381 21.25 20.11 -3.31
N GLN A 382 22.25 20.06 -4.19
CA GLN A 382 23.66 19.95 -3.81
C GLN A 382 24.14 21.17 -3.02
N LEU A 383 23.74 22.38 -3.41
CA LEU A 383 24.06 23.61 -2.67
C LEU A 383 23.41 23.59 -1.27
N GLN A 384 22.15 23.18 -1.15
CA GLN A 384 21.47 23.01 0.15
C GLN A 384 22.17 21.96 1.01
N GLN A 385 22.58 20.84 0.43
CA GLN A 385 23.24 19.76 1.15
C GLN A 385 24.67 20.17 1.56
N GLN A 386 25.39 20.92 0.73
CA GLN A 386 26.66 21.55 1.08
C GLN A 386 26.50 22.59 2.19
N MET A 387 25.45 23.42 2.14
CA MET A 387 25.15 24.42 3.16
C MET A 387 24.76 23.78 4.51
N LEU A 388 23.96 22.70 4.50
CA LEU A 388 23.66 21.87 5.68
C LEU A 388 24.93 21.24 6.26
N THR A 389 25.83 20.77 5.40
CA THR A 389 27.13 20.21 5.82
C THR A 389 28.01 21.30 6.45
N GLN A 390 28.06 22.51 5.87
CA GLN A 390 28.78 23.65 6.44
C GLN A 390 28.18 24.13 7.77
N LEU A 391 26.84 24.16 7.90
CA LEU A 391 26.15 24.50 9.15
C LEU A 391 26.47 23.48 10.26
N SER A 392 26.52 22.19 9.93
CA SER A 392 26.91 21.14 10.88
C SER A 392 28.36 21.29 11.37
N GLN A 393 29.27 21.71 10.49
CA GLN A 393 30.69 21.94 10.82
C GLN A 393 30.92 23.24 11.60
N THR A 394 30.03 24.22 11.46
CA THR A 394 30.08 25.50 12.18
C THR A 394 29.57 25.33 13.62
N GLN A 395 28.50 24.54 13.81
CA GLN A 395 28.01 24.16 15.15
C GLN A 395 29.03 23.35 15.96
N THR A 396 29.87 22.52 15.31
CA THR A 396 30.94 21.78 15.99
C THR A 396 32.12 22.67 16.42
N LYS A 397 32.28 23.86 15.81
CA LYS A 397 33.31 24.84 16.19
C LYS A 397 32.86 25.77 17.32
N GLU A 398 31.58 26.14 17.37
CA GLU A 398 31.04 26.99 18.44
C GLU A 398 30.86 26.24 19.78
N GLN A 399 30.59 24.93 19.75
CA GLN A 399 30.50 24.09 20.96
C GLN A 399 31.85 23.85 21.68
N ARG A 400 32.99 24.23 21.07
CA ARG A 400 34.33 24.09 21.71
C ARG A 400 34.84 25.34 22.43
N VAL A 401 34.08 26.44 22.45
CA VAL A 401 34.54 27.72 23.02
C VAL A 401 33.76 28.15 24.27
N ILE A 402 32.65 27.48 24.62
CA ILE A 402 31.79 27.85 25.76
C ILE A 402 31.79 26.74 26.82
N GLU A 403 32.96 26.42 27.36
CA GLU A 403 33.11 25.69 28.63
C GLU A 403 34.09 26.43 29.54
N THR A 404 33.79 27.69 29.84
CA THR A 404 34.23 28.36 31.07
C THR A 404 33.43 29.64 31.22
N VAL A 405 33.12 30.00 32.47
CA VAL A 405 32.42 31.23 32.91
C VAL A 405 30.92 31.05 33.21
N GLU A 406 30.72 30.75 34.50
CA GLU A 406 29.77 31.37 35.44
C GLU A 406 28.30 30.94 35.52
N GLN A 407 27.89 30.89 36.79
CA GLN A 407 26.60 30.55 37.38
C GLN A 407 25.49 31.53 36.94
N PRO A 408 24.20 31.16 37.07
CA PRO A 408 23.14 32.13 37.21
C PRO A 408 22.49 32.10 38.60
N GLU A 409 22.54 33.26 39.26
CA GLU A 409 21.58 33.69 40.28
C GLU A 409 20.21 34.01 39.66
N GLY A 410 19.20 34.13 40.52
CA GLY A 410 17.78 34.04 40.18
C GLY A 410 17.17 35.17 39.35
N GLY A 411 15.98 34.87 38.82
CA GLY A 411 15.09 35.84 38.17
C GLY A 411 13.88 35.15 37.54
N GLN A 412 12.83 34.92 38.33
CA GLN A 412 11.52 34.42 37.87
C GLN A 412 10.83 35.46 36.97
N GLU A 413 10.17 35.03 35.89
CA GLU A 413 8.71 35.17 35.77
C GLU A 413 8.10 34.35 34.59
N LYS A 414 7.31 33.34 34.99
CA LYS A 414 6.05 32.82 34.41
C LYS A 414 6.07 32.20 33.01
N GLU A 415 6.46 30.92 32.98
CA GLU A 415 5.86 29.94 32.07
C GLU A 415 4.76 29.18 32.81
N GLU A 416 3.54 29.25 32.28
CA GLU A 416 2.38 28.56 32.84
C GLU A 416 2.60 27.05 32.82
N ASN A 417 2.46 26.50 34.01
CA ASN A 417 2.51 25.09 34.36
C ASN A 417 1.44 24.28 33.57
N LYS A 418 1.81 23.68 32.42
CA LYS A 418 1.08 22.55 31.81
C LYS A 418 1.71 21.22 32.21
N SER A 419 1.83 20.99 33.53
CA SER A 419 2.00 19.66 34.09
C SER A 419 0.67 18.89 33.95
N GLY A 420 0.51 18.23 32.80
CA GLY A 420 -0.68 17.43 32.51
C GLY A 420 -0.66 16.88 31.10
N VAL A 421 0.34 16.07 30.74
CA VAL A 421 0.29 15.28 29.49
C VAL A 421 -0.78 14.20 29.68
N SER A 422 -2.03 14.53 29.41
CA SER A 422 -3.12 13.56 29.32
C SER A 422 -2.97 12.79 28.01
N SER A 423 -2.33 11.63 28.04
CA SER A 423 -2.31 10.70 26.92
C SER A 423 -3.71 10.11 26.74
N ARG A 424 -4.29 10.29 25.55
CA ARG A 424 -5.64 9.78 25.23
C ARG A 424 -5.56 8.30 24.87
N PHE A 425 -6.32 7.48 25.60
CA PHE A 425 -6.45 6.05 25.35
C PHE A 425 -7.90 5.69 25.12
N ILE A 426 -8.12 4.82 24.14
CA ILE A 426 -9.40 4.18 23.87
C ILE A 426 -9.21 2.68 23.98
N PHE A 427 -10.18 2.02 24.59
CA PHE A 427 -10.18 0.58 24.71
C PHE A 427 -11.44 0.02 24.05
N THR A 428 -11.28 -0.92 23.12
CA THR A 428 -12.39 -1.58 22.42
C THR A 428 -12.26 -3.10 22.45
N LYS A 429 -13.40 -3.78 22.57
CA LYS A 429 -13.54 -5.22 22.34
C LYS A 429 -14.57 -5.51 21.24
N ASP A 430 -15.11 -4.46 20.62
CA ASP A 430 -16.16 -4.57 19.62
C ASP A 430 -15.56 -5.12 18.31
N PRO A 431 -16.13 -6.20 17.75
CA PRO A 431 -15.63 -6.83 16.54
C PRO A 431 -15.57 -5.91 15.31
N GLU A 432 -16.54 -5.01 15.12
CA GLU A 432 -16.56 -4.08 13.98
C GLU A 432 -15.45 -3.04 14.10
N ASN A 433 -15.16 -2.59 15.33
CA ASN A 433 -14.01 -1.73 15.58
C ASN A 433 -12.68 -2.47 15.31
N VAL A 434 -12.55 -3.73 15.74
CA VAL A 434 -11.35 -4.54 15.50
C VAL A 434 -11.15 -4.81 14.00
N LYS A 435 -12.23 -5.08 13.26
CA LYS A 435 -12.23 -5.26 11.81
C LYS A 435 -11.86 -3.97 11.07
N ALA A 436 -12.36 -2.82 11.51
CA ALA A 436 -11.95 -1.52 10.96
C ALA A 436 -10.44 -1.30 11.15
N ILE A 437 -9.91 -1.57 12.34
CA ILE A 437 -8.48 -1.43 12.64
C ILE A 437 -7.61 -2.38 11.81
N LEU A 438 -8.02 -3.65 11.67
CA LEU A 438 -7.18 -4.69 11.07
C LEU A 438 -7.34 -4.87 9.55
N ALA A 439 -8.47 -4.49 8.97
CA ALA A 439 -8.79 -4.80 7.58
C ALA A 439 -9.44 -3.63 6.81
N GLY A 440 -10.33 -2.85 7.44
CA GLY A 440 -11.09 -1.81 6.74
C GLY A 440 -10.35 -0.48 6.53
N GLN A 441 -9.50 -0.09 7.47
CA GLN A 441 -8.87 1.22 7.55
C GLN A 441 -7.42 1.10 8.04
N PHE A 442 -6.74 -0.01 7.73
CA PHE A 442 -5.42 -0.35 8.29
C PHE A 442 -4.38 0.79 8.18
N ALA A 443 -4.39 1.56 7.08
CA ALA A 443 -3.50 2.70 6.87
C ALA A 443 -3.70 3.87 7.86
N ASP A 444 -4.87 3.97 8.48
CA ASP A 444 -5.21 5.02 9.45
C ASP A 444 -4.75 4.67 10.88
N TYR A 445 -4.40 3.40 11.13
CA TYR A 445 -3.98 2.86 12.42
C TYR A 445 -2.53 2.35 12.36
N GLY A 446 -1.58 3.21 12.72
CA GLY A 446 -0.18 2.81 12.85
C GLY A 446 0.15 2.29 14.25
N LYS A 447 1.38 1.83 14.48
CA LYS A 447 1.93 1.77 15.85
C LYS A 447 2.16 3.17 16.41
N GLY A 448 2.33 4.14 15.50
CA GLY A 448 2.51 5.56 15.77
C GLY A 448 3.87 5.84 16.40
N GLY A 449 4.31 7.09 16.29
CA GLY A 449 5.67 7.40 16.72
C GLY A 449 5.90 7.23 18.21
N SER A 450 4.84 7.09 19.01
CA SER A 450 4.97 6.82 20.45
C SER A 450 5.40 5.38 20.78
N PHE A 451 5.02 4.40 19.96
CA PHE A 451 5.43 3.01 20.16
C PHE A 451 6.90 2.77 19.80
N HIS A 452 7.43 3.49 18.79
CA HIS A 452 8.86 3.44 18.44
C HIS A 452 9.72 3.82 19.65
N ARG A 453 9.38 4.96 20.25
CA ARG A 453 10.10 5.59 21.36
C ARG A 453 10.21 4.69 22.57
N ASP A 454 9.11 4.02 22.89
CA ASP A 454 8.99 3.15 24.05
C ASP A 454 9.84 1.86 23.86
N TRP A 455 10.11 1.45 22.62
CA TRP A 455 10.78 0.20 22.29
C TRP A 455 12.17 0.34 21.64
N LYS A 456 12.61 1.55 21.26
CA LYS A 456 13.87 1.84 20.55
C LYS A 456 15.10 1.26 21.26
N GLU A 457 15.18 1.33 22.59
CA GLU A 457 16.34 0.79 23.34
C GLU A 457 16.42 -0.75 23.31
N ILE A 458 15.30 -1.44 23.10
CA ILE A 458 15.22 -2.91 23.05
C ILE A 458 15.33 -3.40 21.61
N LEU A 459 14.52 -2.83 20.72
CA LEU A 459 14.25 -3.32 19.38
C LEU A 459 14.92 -2.50 18.26
N GLY A 460 15.59 -1.40 18.59
CA GLY A 460 16.24 -0.50 17.63
C GLY A 460 15.32 -0.12 16.48
N ASP A 461 15.85 -0.19 15.25
CA ASP A 461 15.10 0.07 14.02
C ASP A 461 14.57 -1.23 13.36
N SER A 462 14.18 -2.20 14.20
CA SER A 462 13.62 -3.46 13.71
C SER A 462 12.25 -3.29 13.03
N ILE A 463 11.86 -4.31 12.26
CA ILE A 463 10.60 -4.36 11.48
C ILE A 463 9.33 -4.08 12.29
N PHE A 464 9.39 -4.13 13.62
CA PHE A 464 8.24 -3.91 14.50
C PHE A 464 8.10 -2.46 15.00
N VAL A 465 9.03 -1.55 14.69
CA VAL A 465 9.21 -0.35 15.54
C VAL A 465 9.35 0.99 14.80
N THR A 466 9.55 1.14 13.48
CA THR A 466 9.90 2.47 12.88
C THR A 466 8.85 3.59 12.97
N ASP A 467 9.14 4.66 13.74
CA ASP A 467 9.06 6.13 13.42
C ASP A 467 9.20 7.04 14.69
N GLY A 468 10.18 7.97 14.75
CA GLY A 468 10.24 9.21 15.59
C GLY A 468 10.47 9.14 17.13
N GLU A 469 11.10 10.15 17.78
CA GLU A 469 11.83 10.09 19.11
C GLU A 469 11.17 10.55 20.45
N PHE A 470 11.56 9.85 21.56
CA PHE A 470 11.41 10.00 23.05
C PHE A 470 10.22 9.61 24.02
N LEU A 471 10.62 9.01 25.18
CA LEU A 471 10.14 9.11 26.61
C LEU A 471 9.48 7.90 27.36
N PHE A 472 10.25 6.87 27.75
CA PHE A 472 9.96 5.99 28.91
C PHE A 472 11.16 5.93 29.88
N ASN A 473 11.27 6.88 30.81
CA ASN A 473 12.44 6.99 31.70
C ASN A 473 12.17 6.83 33.20
N PHE A 474 10.98 6.37 33.62
CA PHE A 474 10.58 6.53 35.03
C PHE A 474 10.21 5.27 35.83
N ILE A 475 10.08 4.09 35.22
CA ILE A 475 9.52 2.91 35.95
C ILE A 475 10.51 1.74 36.12
N LEU A 476 11.58 1.67 35.31
CA LEU A 476 12.55 0.56 35.36
C LEU A 476 13.91 1.01 35.90
N SER A 477 14.55 0.16 36.71
CA SER A 477 15.95 0.33 37.13
C SER A 477 16.84 0.41 35.89
N GLN A 478 17.27 1.62 35.50
CA GLN A 478 18.08 1.82 34.31
C GLN A 478 19.38 0.99 34.34
N LYS A 479 19.93 0.76 35.53
CA LYS A 479 21.15 -0.03 35.70
C LYS A 479 20.92 -1.51 35.38
N GLU A 480 19.82 -2.08 35.85
CA GLU A 480 19.46 -3.47 35.59
C GLU A 480 19.01 -3.67 34.15
N PHE A 481 18.23 -2.73 33.62
CA PHE A 481 17.81 -2.72 32.23
C PHE A 481 18.99 -2.71 31.26
N ARG A 482 19.94 -1.76 31.43
CA ARG A 482 21.17 -1.70 30.61
C ARG A 482 22.05 -2.94 30.79
N ARG A 483 22.11 -3.53 31.99
CA ARG A 483 22.84 -4.79 32.22
C ARG A 483 22.24 -5.95 31.43
N ASN A 484 20.92 -6.05 31.38
CA ASN A 484 20.21 -7.10 30.64
C ASN A 484 20.37 -6.91 29.13
N LEU A 485 20.29 -5.66 28.63
CA LEU A 485 20.61 -5.35 27.23
C LEU A 485 22.03 -5.78 26.88
N LYS A 486 23.02 -5.44 27.71
CA LYS A 486 24.41 -5.87 27.50
C LYS A 486 24.54 -7.39 27.45
N THR A 487 23.84 -8.11 28.31
CA THR A 487 23.87 -9.59 28.31
C THR A 487 23.30 -10.17 27.03
N MET A 488 22.24 -9.58 26.49
CA MET A 488 21.66 -9.95 25.21
C MET A 488 22.61 -9.63 24.05
N ASP A 489 23.22 -8.44 24.05
CA ASP A 489 24.19 -8.03 23.03
C ASP A 489 25.42 -8.93 23.04
N ASP A 490 26.00 -9.19 24.22
CA ASP A 490 27.13 -10.10 24.41
C ASP A 490 26.81 -11.54 23.91
N PHE A 491 25.54 -11.97 23.99
CA PHE A 491 25.10 -13.28 23.49
C PHE A 491 24.97 -13.32 21.96
N ILE A 492 24.46 -12.24 21.35
CA ILE A 492 24.15 -12.19 19.92
C ILE A 492 25.40 -11.85 19.10
N GLN A 493 26.29 -11.00 19.62
CA GLN A 493 27.45 -10.47 18.91
C GLN A 493 28.34 -11.56 18.28
N PRO A 494 28.68 -12.68 18.94
CA PRO A 494 29.51 -13.72 18.33
C PRO A 494 28.89 -14.39 17.11
N TYR A 495 27.55 -14.42 17.00
CA TYR A 495 26.85 -14.94 15.82
C TYR A 495 26.87 -13.94 14.68
N ILE A 496 26.72 -12.65 14.99
CA ILE A 496 26.85 -11.56 14.01
C ILE A 496 28.28 -11.50 13.47
N ASP A 497 29.28 -11.51 14.34
CA ASP A 497 30.69 -11.48 13.95
C ASP A 497 31.03 -12.68 13.06
N ARG A 498 30.50 -13.86 13.38
CA ARG A 498 30.66 -15.05 12.55
C ARG A 498 30.01 -14.86 11.18
N ALA A 499 28.78 -14.35 11.11
CA ALA A 499 28.10 -14.09 9.85
C ALA A 499 28.81 -13.03 9.00
N LEU A 500 29.35 -11.98 9.63
CA LEU A 500 30.10 -10.91 8.98
C LEU A 500 31.51 -11.36 8.55
N SER A 501 32.12 -12.31 9.26
CA SER A 501 33.42 -12.89 8.92
C SER A 501 33.39 -13.69 7.61
N LEU A 502 32.22 -14.14 7.18
CA LEU A 502 32.04 -14.85 5.92
C LEU A 502 31.96 -13.87 4.74
N SER A 503 32.70 -14.17 3.68
CA SER A 503 32.54 -13.49 2.39
C SER A 503 31.17 -13.80 1.79
N THR A 504 30.71 -12.94 0.88
CA THR A 504 29.44 -13.16 0.14
C THR A 504 29.44 -14.49 -0.61
N ALA A 505 30.59 -14.90 -1.15
CA ALA A 505 30.75 -16.18 -1.85
C ALA A 505 30.64 -17.39 -0.90
N GLU A 506 31.17 -17.29 0.32
CA GLU A 506 31.06 -18.34 1.35
C GLU A 506 29.65 -18.45 1.91
N LEU A 507 28.96 -17.32 2.10
CA LEU A 507 27.53 -17.31 2.45
C LEU A 507 26.70 -18.00 1.37
N ASP A 508 26.96 -17.70 0.08
CA ASP A 508 26.25 -18.30 -1.05
C ASP A 508 26.47 -19.82 -1.15
N GLN A 509 27.67 -20.31 -0.82
CA GLN A 509 27.93 -21.76 -0.73
C GLN A 509 27.23 -22.42 0.46
N LYS A 510 27.14 -21.73 1.60
CA LYS A 510 26.53 -22.25 2.83
C LYS A 510 25.00 -22.35 2.72
N ILE A 511 24.37 -21.37 2.08
CA ILE A 511 22.94 -21.34 1.75
C ILE A 511 22.52 -22.57 0.90
N SER A 512 23.42 -23.06 0.05
CA SER A 512 23.17 -24.26 -0.78
C SER A 512 22.99 -25.56 0.02
N LYS A 513 23.46 -25.60 1.28
CA LYS A 513 23.42 -26.81 2.13
C LYS A 513 22.48 -26.67 3.31
N LYS A 514 22.47 -25.53 4.03
CA LYS A 514 21.54 -25.17 5.11
C LYS A 514 21.57 -23.66 5.33
N ASP A 515 20.51 -22.97 4.95
CA ASP A 515 20.37 -21.52 5.15
C ASP A 515 19.85 -21.20 6.56
N THR A 516 20.33 -20.10 7.13
CA THR A 516 19.79 -19.52 8.37
C THR A 516 19.36 -18.08 8.10
N PHE A 517 18.34 -17.61 8.83
CA PHE A 517 17.87 -16.23 8.67
C PHE A 517 19.01 -15.19 8.78
N LEU A 518 19.97 -15.42 9.68
CA LEU A 518 21.12 -14.53 9.86
C LEU A 518 22.08 -14.56 8.66
N ASP A 519 22.36 -15.73 8.11
CA ASP A 519 23.21 -15.87 6.92
C ASP A 519 22.57 -15.14 5.72
N SER A 520 21.25 -15.28 5.55
CA SER A 520 20.46 -14.55 4.57
C SER A 520 20.47 -13.03 4.78
N LEU A 521 20.29 -12.56 6.02
CA LEU A 521 20.25 -11.13 6.31
C LEU A 521 21.62 -10.45 6.12
N ALA A 522 22.70 -11.13 6.50
CA ALA A 522 24.09 -10.68 6.32
C ALA A 522 24.51 -10.54 4.83
N ARG A 523 23.74 -11.11 3.90
CA ARG A 523 23.90 -10.89 2.45
C ARG A 523 23.33 -9.55 2.00
N PHE A 524 22.24 -9.09 2.62
CA PHE A 524 21.57 -7.84 2.25
C PHE A 524 22.14 -6.63 2.97
N THR A 525 22.54 -6.80 4.23
CA THR A 525 23.17 -5.75 5.01
C THR A 525 24.39 -6.30 5.74
N ARG A 526 25.46 -5.52 5.79
CA ARG A 526 26.66 -5.78 6.61
C ARG A 526 26.69 -4.91 7.87
N ASP A 527 25.63 -4.15 8.11
CA ASP A 527 25.48 -3.32 9.30
C ASP A 527 25.17 -4.20 10.52
N SER A 528 26.13 -4.28 11.45
CA SER A 528 26.02 -5.08 12.67
C SER A 528 24.84 -4.65 13.54
N GLN A 529 24.48 -3.37 13.55
CA GLN A 529 23.38 -2.87 14.37
C GLN A 529 22.03 -3.32 13.78
N VAL A 530 21.87 -3.25 12.46
CA VAL A 530 20.68 -3.78 11.77
C VAL A 530 20.56 -5.29 11.98
N LEU A 531 21.66 -6.04 11.86
CA LEU A 531 21.65 -7.49 12.11
C LEU A 531 21.22 -7.80 13.56
N ARG A 532 21.75 -7.05 14.53
CA ARG A 532 21.40 -7.18 15.94
C ARG A 532 19.92 -6.90 16.17
N ASP A 533 19.40 -5.79 15.66
CA ASP A 533 18.02 -5.37 15.89
C ASP A 533 17.02 -6.37 15.30
N GLN A 534 17.28 -6.90 14.11
CA GLN A 534 16.41 -7.92 13.50
C GLN A 534 16.49 -9.28 14.22
N LEU A 535 17.67 -9.67 14.73
CA LEU A 535 17.82 -10.90 15.52
C LEU A 535 17.06 -10.81 16.85
N VAL A 536 17.19 -9.68 17.56
CA VAL A 536 16.47 -9.44 18.82
C VAL A 536 14.95 -9.48 18.58
N ALA A 537 14.47 -8.84 17.52
CA ALA A 537 13.08 -8.85 17.13
C ALA A 537 12.51 -10.27 16.93
N ILE A 538 13.24 -11.16 16.26
CA ILE A 538 12.81 -12.56 16.05
C ILE A 538 12.85 -13.36 17.35
N LEU A 539 13.90 -13.19 18.15
CA LEU A 539 14.05 -13.91 19.42
C LEU A 539 12.92 -13.55 20.40
N LEU A 540 12.54 -12.27 20.46
CA LEU A 540 11.42 -11.81 21.27
C LEU A 540 10.08 -12.34 20.73
N ALA A 541 9.86 -12.24 19.42
CA ALA A 541 8.59 -12.64 18.81
C ALA A 541 8.31 -14.15 18.94
N GLY A 542 9.33 -15.00 18.79
CA GLY A 542 9.16 -16.46 18.69
C GLY A 542 9.29 -17.24 19.99
N ARG A 543 9.94 -16.70 21.02
CA ARG A 543 10.26 -17.45 22.25
C ARG A 543 9.12 -17.44 23.26
N ASP A 544 8.81 -16.28 23.82
CA ASP A 544 7.92 -16.19 24.98
C ASP A 544 6.45 -16.43 24.60
N THR A 545 6.05 -15.96 23.42
CA THR A 545 4.69 -16.17 22.88
C THR A 545 4.40 -17.65 22.62
N THR A 546 5.35 -18.37 22.00
CA THR A 546 5.24 -19.80 21.72
C THR A 546 5.27 -20.60 23.03
N ALA A 547 6.23 -20.31 23.92
CA ALA A 547 6.34 -20.99 25.21
C ALA A 547 5.06 -20.82 26.03
N GLY A 548 4.53 -19.59 26.14
CA GLY A 548 3.28 -19.30 26.84
C GLY A 548 2.09 -20.03 26.23
N THR A 549 1.98 -20.06 24.90
CA THR A 549 0.89 -20.76 24.20
C THR A 549 0.93 -22.26 24.48
N LEU A 550 2.13 -22.87 24.43
CA LEU A 550 2.30 -24.29 24.73
C LEU A 550 2.04 -24.58 26.22
N SER A 551 2.44 -23.70 27.14
CA SER A 551 2.11 -23.83 28.56
C SER A 551 0.61 -23.84 28.81
N PHE A 552 -0.15 -22.92 28.20
CA PHE A 552 -1.61 -22.92 28.30
C PHE A 552 -2.25 -24.14 27.65
N CYS A 553 -1.76 -24.56 26.48
CA CYS A 553 -2.23 -25.78 25.81
C CYS A 553 -2.08 -27.00 26.72
N ILE A 554 -0.89 -27.20 27.30
CA ILE A 554 -0.63 -28.32 28.22
C ILE A 554 -1.48 -28.20 29.48
N PHE A 555 -1.66 -26.98 30.00
CA PHE A 555 -2.53 -26.72 31.15
C PHE A 555 -3.97 -27.16 30.88
N GLU A 556 -4.56 -26.75 29.76
CA GLU A 556 -5.92 -27.15 29.38
C GLU A 556 -6.03 -28.66 29.11
N LEU A 557 -5.05 -29.24 28.42
CA LEU A 557 -5.02 -30.69 28.18
C LEU A 557 -4.93 -31.50 29.49
N SER A 558 -4.15 -31.05 30.46
CA SER A 558 -3.99 -31.74 31.76
C SER A 558 -5.31 -31.86 32.54
N ARG A 559 -6.26 -30.96 32.27
CA ARG A 559 -7.59 -30.90 32.90
C ARG A 559 -8.66 -31.64 32.10
N ASN A 560 -8.34 -32.09 30.88
CA ASN A 560 -9.28 -32.73 29.97
C ASN A 560 -8.77 -34.10 29.45
N PRO A 561 -8.77 -35.16 30.30
CA PRO A 561 -8.22 -36.47 29.92
C PRO A 561 -8.87 -37.09 28.68
N ALA A 562 -10.17 -36.86 28.47
CA ALA A 562 -10.89 -37.35 27.29
C ALA A 562 -10.36 -36.70 25.99
N MET A 563 -10.08 -35.40 26.01
CA MET A 563 -9.48 -34.69 24.88
C MET A 563 -8.06 -35.19 24.61
N VAL A 564 -7.27 -35.43 25.66
CA VAL A 564 -5.94 -36.03 25.54
C VAL A 564 -6.01 -37.41 24.89
N ALA A 565 -6.96 -38.26 25.29
CA ALA A 565 -7.13 -39.58 24.69
C ALA A 565 -7.45 -39.46 23.18
N LYS A 566 -8.36 -38.57 22.81
CA LYS A 566 -8.73 -38.29 21.40
C LYS A 566 -7.55 -37.76 20.59
N LEU A 567 -6.80 -36.79 21.12
CA LEU A 567 -5.59 -36.27 20.48
C LEU A 567 -4.53 -37.36 20.29
N ARG A 568 -4.31 -38.20 21.31
CA ARG A 568 -3.38 -39.32 21.22
C ARG A 568 -3.79 -40.34 20.18
N CYS A 569 -5.09 -40.58 19.98
CA CYS A 569 -5.59 -41.43 18.91
C CYS A 569 -5.25 -40.85 17.52
N GLU A 570 -5.46 -39.56 17.31
CA GLU A 570 -5.07 -38.87 16.05
C GLU A 570 -3.56 -38.94 15.82
N ILE A 571 -2.74 -38.60 16.83
CA ILE A 571 -1.28 -38.71 16.71
C ILE A 571 -0.84 -40.14 16.39
N LYS A 572 -1.45 -41.14 17.05
CA LYS A 572 -1.15 -42.55 16.82
C LYS A 572 -1.49 -42.98 15.39
N SER A 573 -2.62 -42.53 14.83
CA SER A 573 -3.02 -42.92 13.47
C SER A 573 -2.11 -42.33 12.39
N HIS A 574 -1.60 -41.11 12.60
CA HIS A 574 -0.72 -40.45 11.63
C HIS A 574 0.75 -40.88 11.77
N LEU A 575 1.27 -40.95 13.01
CA LEU A 575 2.71 -41.04 13.27
C LEU A 575 3.12 -42.35 13.97
N GLY A 576 2.19 -43.11 14.52
CA GLY A 576 2.51 -44.18 15.49
C GLY A 576 2.90 -43.63 16.86
N LEU A 577 3.19 -44.53 17.82
CA LEU A 577 3.62 -44.16 19.17
C LEU A 577 4.84 -44.97 19.61
N GLY A 578 5.66 -44.39 20.48
CA GLY A 578 6.83 -45.05 21.05
C GLY A 578 7.99 -45.16 20.05
N PRO A 579 8.88 -46.15 20.20
CA PRO A 579 10.08 -46.31 19.37
C PRO A 579 9.80 -46.54 17.88
N GLN A 580 8.60 -47.03 17.55
CA GLN A 580 8.13 -47.26 16.18
C GLN A 580 7.46 -46.03 15.56
N GLY A 581 7.34 -44.92 16.32
CA GLY A 581 6.77 -43.69 15.82
C GLY A 581 7.73 -42.96 14.88
N ARG A 582 7.20 -42.41 13.79
CA ARG A 582 7.98 -41.59 12.85
C ARG A 582 7.94 -40.11 13.23
N LYS A 583 8.91 -39.34 12.71
CA LYS A 583 8.89 -37.88 12.85
C LYS A 583 7.77 -37.27 12.00
N PRO A 584 7.09 -36.22 12.48
CA PRO A 584 6.06 -35.53 11.71
C PRO A 584 6.67 -34.80 10.51
N THR A 585 5.98 -34.88 9.37
CA THR A 585 6.19 -34.06 8.17
C THR A 585 5.21 -32.89 8.17
N TYR A 586 5.40 -31.93 7.25
CA TYR A 586 4.48 -30.80 7.11
C TYR A 586 3.04 -31.24 6.77
N ASN A 587 2.90 -32.25 5.91
CA ASN A 587 1.60 -32.81 5.53
C ASN A 587 0.89 -33.44 6.73
N ASP A 588 1.62 -34.12 7.61
CA ASP A 588 1.03 -34.69 8.82
C ASP A 588 0.47 -33.63 9.75
N LEU A 589 1.22 -32.54 9.95
CA LEU A 589 0.79 -31.43 10.79
C LEU A 589 -0.47 -30.78 10.24
N LYS A 590 -0.60 -30.68 8.92
CA LYS A 590 -1.77 -30.14 8.23
C LYS A 590 -3.00 -31.07 8.34
N ASP A 591 -2.77 -32.38 8.33
CA ASP A 591 -3.85 -33.38 8.38
C ASP A 591 -4.34 -33.68 9.81
N MET A 592 -3.54 -33.39 10.84
CA MET A 592 -3.94 -33.51 12.25
C MET A 592 -4.88 -32.36 12.67
N LYS A 593 -6.12 -32.41 12.18
CA LYS A 593 -7.14 -31.36 12.36
C LYS A 593 -7.50 -31.13 13.83
N TYR A 594 -7.52 -32.17 14.65
CA TYR A 594 -7.87 -32.02 16.07
C TYR A 594 -6.73 -31.39 16.88
N LEU A 595 -5.48 -31.70 16.55
CA LEU A 595 -4.31 -30.94 17.06
C LEU A 595 -4.42 -29.46 16.72
N ILE A 596 -4.70 -29.12 15.46
CA ILE A 596 -4.89 -27.72 15.02
C ILE A 596 -6.05 -27.07 15.80
N ALA A 597 -7.16 -27.78 15.98
CA ALA A 597 -8.32 -27.31 16.74
C ALA A 597 -7.99 -27.00 18.21
N ILE A 598 -7.18 -27.84 18.87
CA ILE A 598 -6.71 -27.61 20.25
C ILE A 598 -5.83 -26.35 20.32
N LEU A 599 -4.95 -26.13 19.35
CA LEU A 599 -4.10 -24.93 19.30
C LEU A 599 -4.94 -23.66 19.05
N ASN A 600 -5.87 -23.71 18.10
CA ASN A 600 -6.80 -22.60 17.85
C ASN A 600 -7.62 -22.27 19.09
N GLU A 601 -8.14 -23.29 19.78
CA GLU A 601 -8.91 -23.09 21.00
C GLU A 601 -8.08 -22.55 22.16
N THR A 602 -6.82 -22.99 22.28
CA THR A 602 -5.86 -22.43 23.23
C THR A 602 -5.64 -20.94 22.99
N THR A 603 -5.43 -20.53 21.74
CA THR A 603 -5.25 -19.11 21.41
C THR A 603 -6.56 -18.30 21.45
N ARG A 604 -7.72 -18.94 21.33
CA ARG A 604 -9.03 -18.30 21.52
C ARG A 604 -9.26 -17.97 22.99
N LEU A 605 -9.07 -18.96 23.86
CA LEU A 605 -9.34 -18.82 25.29
C LEU A 605 -8.18 -18.11 26.00
N CYS A 606 -6.93 -18.54 25.78
CA CYS A 606 -5.74 -18.09 26.50
C CYS A 606 -4.68 -17.48 25.55
N PRO A 607 -4.97 -16.35 24.88
CA PRO A 607 -3.99 -15.69 24.03
C PRO A 607 -2.86 -15.08 24.88
N VAL A 608 -1.60 -15.37 24.53
CA VAL A 608 -0.42 -14.77 25.20
C VAL A 608 -0.33 -13.26 24.97
N VAL A 609 -0.92 -12.77 23.89
CA VAL A 609 -1.06 -11.33 23.58
C VAL A 609 -2.55 -10.96 23.61
N PRO A 610 -3.12 -10.63 24.80
CA PRO A 610 -4.56 -10.42 24.98
C PRO A 610 -5.07 -9.05 24.51
N PHE A 611 -4.15 -8.08 24.34
CA PHE A 611 -4.42 -6.74 23.86
C PHE A 611 -3.37 -6.36 22.83
N ASN A 612 -3.79 -5.59 21.82
CA ASN A 612 -2.90 -4.95 20.88
C ASN A 612 -3.13 -3.45 20.93
N VAL A 613 -2.05 -2.69 20.71
CA VAL A 613 -2.06 -1.23 20.67
C VAL A 613 -1.83 -0.80 19.23
N CYS A 614 -2.63 0.17 18.79
CA CYS A 614 -2.40 1.02 17.62
C CYS A 614 -2.61 2.49 18.01
N GLN A 615 -2.23 3.41 17.14
CA GLN A 615 -2.38 4.85 17.30
C GLN A 615 -3.08 5.39 16.05
N ALA A 616 -4.09 6.23 16.26
CA ALA A 616 -4.72 6.97 15.17
C ALA A 616 -3.71 7.96 14.59
N LEU A 617 -3.32 7.78 13.32
CA LEU A 617 -2.32 8.63 12.67
C LEU A 617 -2.90 9.99 12.23
N ARG A 618 -4.22 10.07 12.11
CA ARG A 618 -5.01 11.26 11.84
C ARG A 618 -6.33 11.19 12.59
N ASP A 619 -7.17 12.22 12.46
CA ASP A 619 -8.54 12.15 12.95
C ASP A 619 -9.30 11.06 12.18
N ILE A 620 -9.89 10.11 12.89
CA ILE A 620 -10.57 8.93 12.35
C ILE A 620 -11.92 8.75 13.04
N THR A 621 -12.69 7.76 12.60
CA THR A 621 -13.94 7.36 13.26
C THR A 621 -13.93 5.86 13.49
N LEU A 622 -14.17 5.43 14.72
CA LEU A 622 -14.47 4.03 15.02
C LEU A 622 -15.95 3.76 14.72
N PRO A 623 -16.29 2.63 14.05
CA PRO A 623 -17.67 2.29 13.72
C PRO A 623 -18.65 2.27 14.89
N ARG A 624 -18.19 1.92 16.09
CA ARG A 624 -18.99 1.81 17.31
C ARG A 624 -18.31 2.43 18.53
N GLY A 625 -19.10 2.84 19.51
CA GLY A 625 -18.68 3.47 20.76
C GLY A 625 -19.31 4.85 21.01
N GLY A 626 -20.10 5.35 20.07
CA GLY A 626 -20.84 6.62 20.16
C GLY A 626 -22.35 6.42 20.31
N GLY A 627 -23.07 7.53 20.50
CA GLY A 627 -24.52 7.53 20.74
C GLY A 627 -24.91 7.10 22.17
N PRO A 628 -26.20 7.15 22.52
CA PRO A 628 -26.69 6.86 23.88
C PRO A 628 -26.40 5.43 24.35
N ASP A 629 -26.42 4.47 23.42
CA ASP A 629 -26.32 3.03 23.70
C ASP A 629 -25.00 2.41 23.18
N GLY A 630 -24.11 3.20 22.58
CA GLY A 630 -22.83 2.75 22.03
C GLY A 630 -22.77 2.18 20.58
N PRO A 631 -23.86 1.96 19.81
CA PRO A 631 -23.73 1.40 18.46
C PRO A 631 -23.41 2.45 17.38
N SER A 632 -23.46 3.74 17.69
CA SER A 632 -23.15 4.79 16.71
C SER A 632 -21.63 4.98 16.57
N PRO A 633 -21.17 5.54 15.44
CA PRO A 633 -19.76 5.84 15.27
C PRO A 633 -19.26 6.87 16.29
N ILE A 634 -17.98 6.77 16.65
CA ILE A 634 -17.30 7.73 17.55
C ILE A 634 -16.06 8.29 16.88
N GLY A 635 -15.96 9.62 16.83
CA GLY A 635 -14.79 10.32 16.32
C GLY A 635 -13.61 10.21 17.27
N ILE A 636 -12.46 9.78 16.75
CA ILE A 636 -11.21 9.67 17.49
C ILE A 636 -10.20 10.62 16.86
N ARG A 637 -9.68 11.58 17.63
CA ARG A 637 -8.67 12.49 17.07
C ARG A 637 -7.34 11.79 16.88
N ALA A 638 -6.51 12.31 15.99
CA ALA A 638 -5.12 11.96 15.78
C ALA A 638 -4.36 11.83 17.11
N ASP A 639 -3.35 10.97 17.13
CA ASP A 639 -2.50 10.66 18.27
C ASP A 639 -3.20 9.97 19.46
N THR A 640 -4.45 9.52 19.28
CA THR A 640 -5.10 8.69 20.29
C THR A 640 -4.60 7.25 20.20
N ARG A 641 -4.15 6.69 21.31
CA ARG A 641 -3.79 5.26 21.40
C ARG A 641 -5.06 4.43 21.54
N ILE A 642 -5.23 3.44 20.67
CA ILE A 642 -6.38 2.55 20.64
C ILE A 642 -5.89 1.14 20.98
N LEU A 643 -6.36 0.65 22.11
CA LEU A 643 -6.16 -0.70 22.58
C LEU A 643 -7.36 -1.54 22.18
N TYR A 644 -7.12 -2.63 21.48
CA TYR A 644 -8.17 -3.60 21.22
C TYR A 644 -7.86 -4.96 21.83
N SER A 645 -8.88 -5.57 22.45
CA SER A 645 -8.76 -6.88 23.09
C SER A 645 -9.34 -7.98 22.24
N THR A 646 -8.48 -8.77 21.61
CA THR A 646 -8.88 -10.01 20.94
C THR A 646 -9.38 -11.04 21.96
N MET A 647 -8.85 -11.04 23.18
CA MET A 647 -9.29 -11.93 24.26
C MET A 647 -10.73 -11.65 24.69
N LEU A 648 -11.07 -10.40 25.01
CA LEU A 648 -12.42 -10.03 25.43
C LEU A 648 -13.42 -10.13 24.28
N MET A 649 -13.01 -9.79 23.06
CA MET A 649 -13.81 -9.97 21.85
C MET A 649 -14.17 -11.45 21.64
N ARG A 650 -13.19 -12.35 21.71
CA ARG A 650 -13.39 -13.79 21.52
C ARG A 650 -14.15 -14.46 22.66
N ARG A 651 -14.26 -13.82 23.83
CA ARG A 651 -15.05 -14.30 24.95
C ARG A 651 -16.41 -13.59 25.10
N ASN A 652 -16.74 -12.64 24.22
CA ASN A 652 -18.01 -11.92 24.29
C ASN A 652 -19.18 -12.86 23.92
N PRO A 653 -20.15 -13.13 24.80
CA PRO A 653 -21.28 -14.02 24.51
C PRO A 653 -22.13 -13.57 23.32
N GLU A 654 -22.15 -12.27 23.00
CA GLU A 654 -22.90 -11.71 21.86
C GLU A 654 -22.39 -12.21 20.50
N ASN A 655 -21.12 -12.64 20.43
CA ASN A 655 -20.50 -13.15 19.20
C ASN A 655 -20.80 -14.65 18.97
N TYR A 656 -21.55 -15.28 19.88
CA TYR A 656 -21.88 -16.70 19.87
C TYR A 656 -23.38 -16.88 19.66
N ASP A 657 -23.77 -18.06 19.18
CA ASP A 657 -25.19 -18.38 19.08
C ASP A 657 -25.84 -18.41 20.49
N PRO A 658 -27.16 -18.20 20.61
CA PRO A 658 -27.79 -18.18 21.93
C PRO A 658 -27.66 -19.53 22.65
N PRO A 659 -27.55 -19.54 24.00
CA PRO A 659 -27.56 -20.77 24.78
C PRO A 659 -28.77 -21.65 24.43
N GLY A 660 -28.53 -22.93 24.14
CA GLY A 660 -29.55 -23.90 23.73
C GLY A 660 -29.72 -24.09 22.22
N SER A 661 -29.03 -23.28 21.39
CA SER A 661 -28.91 -23.58 19.95
C SER A 661 -28.00 -24.78 19.70
N SER A 662 -28.22 -25.49 18.58
CA SER A 662 -27.43 -26.66 18.19
C SER A 662 -25.96 -26.37 17.88
N ASN A 663 -25.61 -25.09 17.72
CA ASN A 663 -24.28 -24.59 17.38
C ASN A 663 -23.70 -23.70 18.49
N TYR A 664 -24.28 -23.75 19.70
CA TYR A 664 -23.79 -23.00 20.85
C TYR A 664 -22.52 -23.61 21.43
N PHE A 665 -21.50 -22.76 21.59
CA PHE A 665 -20.30 -23.07 22.36
C PHE A 665 -20.13 -22.01 23.45
N ASP A 666 -19.95 -22.45 24.70
CA ASP A 666 -19.76 -21.55 25.83
C ASP A 666 -18.43 -20.78 25.65
N PRO A 667 -18.45 -19.43 25.51
CA PRO A 667 -17.26 -18.63 25.26
C PRO A 667 -16.18 -18.74 26.35
N GLU A 668 -16.57 -19.08 27.58
CA GLU A 668 -15.66 -19.18 28.73
C GLU A 668 -15.04 -20.58 28.89
N ARG A 669 -15.51 -21.56 28.12
CA ARG A 669 -15.04 -22.94 28.20
C ARG A 669 -14.14 -23.31 27.02
N PHE A 670 -13.32 -24.32 27.23
CA PHE A 670 -12.40 -24.85 26.23
C PHE A 670 -13.11 -25.92 25.38
N HIS A 671 -13.40 -25.61 24.12
CA HIS A 671 -14.15 -26.48 23.20
C HIS A 671 -13.46 -26.65 21.83
N PRO A 672 -12.41 -27.48 21.70
CA PRO A 672 -11.74 -27.69 20.42
C PRO A 672 -12.68 -28.18 19.30
N GLU A 673 -13.75 -28.90 19.65
CA GLU A 673 -14.71 -29.41 18.67
C GLU A 673 -15.39 -28.33 17.83
N CYS A 674 -15.49 -27.09 18.33
CA CYS A 674 -16.12 -26.00 17.57
C CYS A 674 -15.40 -25.77 16.24
N TRP A 675 -14.07 -25.83 16.23
CA TRP A 675 -13.23 -25.66 15.04
C TRP A 675 -13.38 -26.77 14.00
N LEU A 676 -13.92 -27.93 14.38
CA LEU A 676 -14.20 -29.05 13.48
C LEU A 676 -15.60 -28.99 12.87
N SER A 677 -16.52 -28.26 13.50
CA SER A 677 -17.92 -28.16 13.08
C SER A 677 -18.16 -27.14 11.95
N GLY A 678 -17.12 -26.40 11.55
CA GLY A 678 -17.27 -25.24 10.65
C GLY A 678 -17.76 -23.98 11.35
N TRP A 679 -17.91 -24.01 12.68
CA TRP A 679 -18.21 -22.84 13.49
C TRP A 679 -17.13 -21.77 13.34
N GLN A 680 -17.57 -20.53 13.13
CA GLN A 680 -16.73 -19.34 13.17
C GLN A 680 -17.42 -18.30 14.07
N PRO A 681 -16.66 -17.59 14.93
CA PRO A 681 -17.23 -16.50 15.72
C PRO A 681 -17.79 -15.43 14.79
N LYS A 682 -18.97 -14.88 15.11
CA LYS A 682 -19.58 -13.80 14.33
C LYS A 682 -18.67 -12.56 14.40
N PRO A 683 -18.41 -11.91 13.25
CA PRO A 683 -17.47 -10.79 13.14
C PRO A 683 -18.00 -9.49 13.71
#